data_AF-A0AAW0N9Q6-F1
#
_entry.id   AF-A0AAW0N9Q6-F1
#
_cell.length_a   1.000
_cell.length_b   1.000
_cell.length_c   1.000
_cell.angle_alpha   90.00
_cell.angle_beta   90.00
_cell.angle_gamma   90.00
#
_symmetry.space_group_name_H-M   'P 1'
#
loop_
_entity.id
_entity.type
_entity.pdbx_description
1 polymer ?
#
loop_
_entity_poly.entity_id
_entity_poly.type
_entity_poly.pdbx_seq_one_letter_code
_entity_poly.pdbx_strand_id
1 'polypeptide(L)'
;MSPLEVLWANHRNTGEGGYPPDDPNEACRKKCLKAVAQGSRIDQYFLRSRSDQSSEVQQQEKTHSLQNISIPSTEQEEVQLNTEGNVEANRSQSATEKKIQGRRPLVKWPKSHEKSKWDIVNQDLCGLLEQLKGPAVKKLEKMGEIIYKYGAEHFGTAYKIRNPSTTQTKSRRQQEIEQLVKARRQLKKQWRKASEEEKDGINVLQAEIKNRLSILRRAEHLRRKRRKKEQVRTRFFNDPFRFLKSLFTKEKSGKLVTSKEELEAHLKEIHSGIHRNNPISLPSDMPPVPSPHYQFDISPPKWNEVLATARHARAASSPGPNGVPYRVYKNAPGVLRVLWKLMRVVWQKEEIPTVWRRAGGVLIPKEKDSTTIDQFRHISLLNVEGKIFFTILARRLALFLEKNEYIDTTVQKAGISGFSGCLEHTSMIWHQIQKAKRESKDLHVVFLDLANAFGSVPHKIIWTALNYFNVPRTITTLIQSFFRDIQLCLTTEQYTTAWQSLEVGIMAGCTISPLAFTMAMEIIIRASRWVVGGVRTSEGLRLPPIRAYMDDLTTLTSTKACTRRLLAKLQENIKWAQMEIKPSKSRSVSIVKGKLDQCRFYIGEDPIPTVTERPVKSLGRWYDASLKDSVQIDQIKEDTNNGLKTIDKTLLPGRFKLWCLQFGLLPRLMWPLTIYDIPLYKVEKLERMISSYAKKWLGLPRCITNSALYGRGILELPLTSLQEEFKCAKVRLEMTLAESRDTIVAQTVPTLSAGRKWSPAEAAAQAKTALRHQDIVGYVQMGRQGFGAGDVRPSWKKANPSQRRTMVVDEVRRQEEVLRHTKAVSQGKQGQWVRWEDVEKRKLSWKELWGMEAYKASFLIRSIYDVLPTPSNRQQWYGEDPTCALCPSAASLKHILVGCKTSLSQGRFTWRHNQVLKCLAASLEAKRTAINTLPYVPGKHLSPVVFLQAGVMEKVRDASREHYGLLSEARDWNMIVDLNQRLIFPAEIVSTNLRPDLVLWSPSLRKVLIVELTVPWEDSVDEAYERKSLKYSDLAAEAEQRGWKARVYPVEVGCRGFVSRSTIKLLKDLGIRGKALQQTLKSLSGAAEDASRWLWIKRRDGNWACKQ
;
A
#
# COMPACT_ATOMS: atom_id res chain seq x y z
N MET A 1 25.57 -6.08 -40.63
CA MET A 1 24.52 -6.74 -41.43
C MET A 1 23.68 -7.58 -40.49
N SER A 2 22.38 -7.27 -40.42
CA SER A 2 21.42 -7.73 -39.42
C SER A 2 20.74 -9.06 -39.78
N PRO A 3 20.48 -9.96 -38.83
CA PRO A 3 19.52 -11.04 -38.99
C PRO A 3 18.17 -10.65 -38.34
N LEU A 4 17.21 -10.24 -39.18
CA LEU A 4 15.82 -9.94 -38.81
C LEU A 4 14.81 -10.64 -39.74
N GLU A 5 15.19 -11.77 -40.33
CA GLU A 5 14.34 -12.52 -41.29
C GLU A 5 14.37 -14.02 -41.00
N VAL A 6 13.77 -14.47 -39.91
CA VAL A 6 13.20 -15.83 -39.82
C VAL A 6 12.06 -15.78 -38.80
N LEU A 7 10.83 -15.49 -39.21
CA LEU A 7 9.58 -15.88 -38.52
C LEU A 7 8.31 -15.55 -39.32
N TRP A 8 8.38 -15.53 -40.66
CA TRP A 8 7.22 -15.38 -41.56
C TRP A 8 7.25 -16.47 -42.64
N ALA A 9 6.89 -17.70 -42.27
CA ALA A 9 6.46 -18.74 -43.20
C ALA A 9 5.82 -19.89 -42.43
N ASN A 10 4.48 -19.98 -42.51
CA ASN A 10 3.65 -21.20 -42.47
C ASN A 10 2.29 -20.90 -41.84
N HIS A 11 1.32 -20.56 -42.70
CA HIS A 11 -0.04 -21.11 -42.72
C HIS A 11 -0.88 -20.29 -43.72
N ARG A 12 -0.89 -20.75 -44.97
CA ARG A 12 -1.98 -20.51 -45.93
C ARG A 12 -2.42 -21.85 -46.51
N ASN A 13 -3.72 -21.91 -46.78
CA ASN A 13 -4.51 -22.95 -47.46
C ASN A 13 -4.96 -24.15 -46.63
N THR A 14 -6.22 -24.08 -46.18
CA THR A 14 -7.32 -24.93 -46.68
C THR A 14 -8.67 -24.34 -46.23
N GLY A 15 -9.65 -24.25 -47.14
CA GLY A 15 -11.08 -24.34 -46.79
C GLY A 15 -11.92 -23.08 -47.01
N GLU A 16 -12.50 -22.98 -48.20
CA GLU A 16 -13.65 -22.13 -48.52
C GLU A 16 -14.89 -22.52 -47.70
N GLY A 17 -15.71 -21.52 -47.34
CA GLY A 17 -16.98 -21.69 -46.64
C GLY A 17 -17.56 -20.31 -46.30
N GLY A 18 -18.34 -19.76 -47.23
CA GLY A 18 -18.93 -18.44 -47.12
C GLY A 18 -20.07 -18.35 -46.10
N TYR A 19 -20.03 -17.33 -45.24
CA TYR A 19 -21.16 -16.71 -44.54
C TYR A 19 -20.82 -15.22 -44.29
N PRO A 20 -21.80 -14.30 -44.29
CA PRO A 20 -21.58 -12.86 -44.43
C PRO A 20 -21.03 -12.22 -43.15
N PRO A 21 -20.30 -11.09 -43.22
CA PRO A 21 -19.86 -10.36 -42.06
C PRO A 21 -20.98 -9.42 -41.58
N ASP A 22 -21.79 -9.88 -40.63
CA ASP A 22 -22.56 -8.98 -39.78
C ASP A 22 -21.59 -8.27 -38.82
N ASP A 23 -21.17 -7.05 -39.19
CA ASP A 23 -20.32 -6.18 -38.38
C ASP A 23 -21.10 -5.59 -37.18
N PRO A 24 -20.80 -5.95 -35.92
CA PRO A 24 -21.49 -5.39 -34.76
C PRO A 24 -20.98 -3.98 -34.39
N ASN A 25 -19.99 -3.42 -35.10
CA ASN A 25 -19.38 -2.13 -34.76
C ASN A 25 -20.09 -0.90 -35.32
N GLU A 26 -21.06 -1.03 -36.21
CA GLU A 26 -21.77 0.14 -36.74
C GLU A 26 -22.75 0.75 -35.72
N ALA A 27 -23.38 -0.09 -34.90
CA ALA A 27 -24.26 0.34 -33.81
C ALA A 27 -23.50 1.05 -32.65
N CYS A 28 -22.21 0.74 -32.47
CA CYS A 28 -21.39 1.37 -31.43
C CYS A 28 -20.90 2.78 -31.82
N ARG A 29 -20.73 3.04 -33.13
CA ARG A 29 -20.44 4.39 -33.66
C ARG A 29 -21.59 5.37 -33.42
N LYS A 30 -22.85 4.94 -33.65
CA LYS A 30 -24.04 5.80 -33.44
C LYS A 30 -24.37 6.04 -31.96
N LYS A 31 -24.06 5.10 -31.05
CA LYS A 31 -24.24 5.31 -29.58
C LYS A 31 -23.12 6.12 -28.91
N CYS A 32 -21.89 6.15 -29.47
CA CYS A 32 -20.84 7.04 -29.01
C CYS A 32 -21.13 8.53 -29.30
N LEU A 33 -21.86 8.82 -30.39
CA LEU A 33 -22.16 10.19 -30.81
C LEU A 33 -23.24 10.86 -29.93
N LYS A 34 -24.26 10.13 -29.44
CA LYS A 34 -25.32 10.72 -28.59
C LYS A 34 -24.96 10.86 -27.11
N ALA A 35 -24.01 10.09 -26.57
CA ALA A 35 -23.59 10.20 -25.17
C ALA A 35 -22.57 11.33 -24.90
N VAL A 36 -22.12 12.03 -25.94
CA VAL A 36 -21.24 13.21 -25.85
C VAL A 36 -22.03 14.52 -26.02
N ALA A 37 -23.33 14.44 -26.35
CA ALA A 37 -24.24 15.59 -26.39
C ALA A 37 -24.51 16.23 -25.00
N GLN A 38 -24.03 15.62 -23.92
CA GLN A 38 -23.87 16.27 -22.62
C GLN A 38 -22.38 16.28 -22.27
N GLY A 39 -21.67 17.24 -22.85
CA GLY A 39 -20.31 17.56 -22.46
C GLY A 39 -20.22 17.77 -20.96
N SER A 40 -19.19 17.18 -20.34
CA SER A 40 -18.71 17.67 -19.05
C SER A 40 -18.32 19.13 -19.25
N ARG A 41 -19.23 20.05 -18.88
CA ARG A 41 -18.91 21.45 -18.61
C ARG A 41 -17.71 21.45 -17.68
N ILE A 42 -16.55 21.80 -18.23
CA ILE A 42 -15.48 22.41 -17.45
C ILE A 42 -16.16 23.57 -16.71
N ASP A 43 -16.04 23.62 -15.38
CA ASP A 43 -16.56 24.69 -14.54
C ASP A 43 -16.30 26.07 -15.19
N GLN A 44 -17.34 26.65 -15.78
CA GLN A 44 -17.33 27.92 -16.50
C GLN A 44 -17.49 29.12 -15.54
N TYR A 45 -16.97 29.01 -14.31
CA TYR A 45 -17.16 30.02 -13.27
C TYR A 45 -16.07 31.12 -13.24
N PHE A 46 -15.33 31.36 -14.33
CA PHE A 46 -14.25 32.35 -14.32
C PHE A 46 -14.21 33.38 -15.46
N LEU A 47 -15.18 33.44 -16.38
CA LEU A 47 -15.34 34.58 -17.30
C LEU A 47 -16.83 34.94 -17.46
N ARG A 48 -17.12 36.24 -17.53
CA ARG A 48 -18.37 36.97 -17.21
C ARG A 48 -19.54 36.84 -18.22
N SER A 49 -20.73 37.18 -17.70
CA SER A 49 -21.96 37.80 -18.28
C SER A 49 -22.92 37.04 -19.23
N ARG A 50 -24.15 36.85 -18.70
CA ARG A 50 -25.53 36.81 -19.26
C ARG A 50 -25.80 36.34 -20.70
N SER A 51 -26.73 35.38 -20.83
CA SER A 51 -28.07 35.54 -21.45
C SER A 51 -28.96 34.30 -21.17
N ASP A 52 -30.25 34.55 -20.99
CA ASP A 52 -31.32 33.63 -20.53
C ASP A 52 -31.89 32.70 -21.62
N GLN A 53 -32.47 31.55 -21.23
CA GLN A 53 -33.91 31.21 -21.38
C GLN A 53 -34.24 29.72 -21.08
N SER A 54 -35.38 29.54 -20.38
CA SER A 54 -36.35 28.41 -20.31
C SER A 54 -35.87 26.96 -19.99
N SER A 55 -36.62 26.06 -19.34
CA SER A 55 -37.99 25.98 -18.78
C SER A 55 -38.07 24.72 -17.87
N GLU A 56 -38.74 24.83 -16.71
CA GLU A 56 -39.06 23.71 -15.81
C GLU A 56 -40.52 23.27 -16.00
N VAL A 57 -40.77 21.95 -16.01
CA VAL A 57 -42.09 21.31 -15.85
C VAL A 57 -42.08 20.47 -14.56
N GLN A 58 -42.70 21.06 -13.54
CA GLN A 58 -43.77 20.58 -12.65
C GLN A 58 -43.87 19.13 -12.09
N GLN A 59 -44.46 19.13 -10.88
CA GLN A 59 -45.20 18.08 -10.12
C GLN A 59 -44.38 17.14 -9.20
N GLN A 60 -44.77 16.85 -7.95
CA GLN A 60 -45.80 17.32 -7.01
C GLN A 60 -45.54 16.53 -5.70
N GLU A 61 -45.52 17.16 -4.53
CA GLU A 61 -45.64 16.47 -3.23
C GLU A 61 -46.82 17.10 -2.48
N LYS A 62 -47.74 16.24 -2.02
CA LYS A 62 -48.97 16.61 -1.32
C LYS A 62 -48.74 16.73 0.20
N THR A 63 -49.57 17.62 0.73
CA THR A 63 -49.84 18.21 2.04
C THR A 63 -50.24 17.29 3.21
N HIS A 64 -50.06 17.85 4.43
CA HIS A 64 -50.98 17.95 5.60
C HIS A 64 -50.30 17.51 6.91
N SER A 65 -49.89 18.41 7.83
CA SER A 65 -50.62 19.32 8.76
C SER A 65 -51.16 18.64 10.03
N LEU A 66 -50.69 19.20 11.15
CA LEU A 66 -50.95 18.90 12.57
C LEU A 66 -52.34 19.31 13.05
N GLN A 67 -52.78 18.72 14.18
CA GLN A 67 -53.51 19.27 15.36
C GLN A 67 -54.00 18.07 16.20
N ASN A 68 -54.20 18.06 17.52
CA ASN A 68 -53.94 18.89 18.71
C ASN A 68 -54.35 18.02 19.95
N ILE A 69 -54.22 18.58 21.17
CA ILE A 69 -55.03 18.34 22.39
C ILE A 69 -54.37 17.55 23.58
N SER A 70 -53.85 18.34 24.55
CA SER A 70 -54.12 18.43 26.01
C SER A 70 -54.03 17.25 27.03
N ILE A 71 -53.03 17.31 27.96
CA ILE A 71 -53.02 17.54 29.46
C ILE A 71 -54.28 17.14 30.28
N PRO A 72 -54.25 16.52 31.52
CA PRO A 72 -53.65 17.02 32.82
C PRO A 72 -52.97 15.99 33.79
N SER A 73 -51.97 16.37 34.61
CA SER A 73 -51.95 16.87 36.03
C SER A 73 -52.37 15.79 37.08
N THR A 74 -51.67 15.51 38.19
CA THR A 74 -51.43 16.31 39.43
C THR A 74 -50.33 15.67 40.33
N GLU A 75 -49.45 16.46 40.97
CA GLU A 75 -49.20 16.63 42.45
C GLU A 75 -48.46 15.48 43.18
N GLN A 76 -47.62 15.63 44.22
CA GLN A 76 -46.90 16.71 44.94
C GLN A 76 -45.90 16.03 45.94
N GLU A 77 -45.11 16.87 46.63
CA GLU A 77 -44.40 16.68 47.92
C GLU A 77 -42.88 16.40 47.95
N GLU A 78 -42.17 17.44 48.41
CA GLU A 78 -40.83 17.48 49.02
C GLU A 78 -40.92 17.20 50.52
N VAL A 79 -39.86 16.68 51.17
CA VAL A 79 -39.35 17.17 52.48
C VAL A 79 -37.84 16.90 52.61
N GLN A 80 -37.15 17.86 53.24
CA GLN A 80 -35.73 18.01 53.49
C GLN A 80 -35.21 17.39 54.82
N LEU A 81 -33.91 17.05 54.81
CA LEU A 81 -32.85 17.19 55.85
C LEU A 81 -33.06 16.69 57.29
N ASN A 82 -32.10 15.89 57.79
CA ASN A 82 -31.39 16.16 59.06
C ASN A 82 -30.12 15.30 59.27
N THR A 83 -29.34 15.73 60.26
CA THR A 83 -27.89 15.61 60.47
C THR A 83 -27.56 14.70 61.68
N GLU A 84 -26.26 14.38 61.86
CA GLU A 84 -25.55 13.94 63.10
C GLU A 84 -25.31 12.44 63.37
N GLY A 85 -24.10 12.14 63.91
CA GLY A 85 -23.88 11.02 64.84
C GLY A 85 -22.66 10.12 64.61
N ASN A 86 -21.58 10.36 65.37
CA ASN A 86 -20.36 9.54 65.53
C ASN A 86 -20.63 8.23 66.32
N VAL A 87 -19.80 7.18 66.18
CA VAL A 87 -19.20 6.31 67.25
C VAL A 87 -18.50 5.07 66.65
N GLU A 88 -17.41 4.68 67.30
CA GLU A 88 -16.31 3.78 66.98
C GLU A 88 -16.61 2.26 66.93
N ALA A 89 -15.70 1.50 66.26
CA ALA A 89 -14.82 0.47 66.86
C ALA A 89 -14.68 -0.88 66.10
N ASN A 90 -13.47 -1.07 65.56
CA ASN A 90 -12.63 -2.28 65.51
C ASN A 90 -13.20 -3.65 65.05
N ARG A 91 -12.64 -4.17 63.94
CA ARG A 91 -11.64 -5.26 64.00
C ARG A 91 -10.91 -5.56 62.67
N SER A 92 -9.57 -5.63 62.80
CA SER A 92 -8.59 -6.42 62.05
C SER A 92 -8.32 -6.15 60.57
N GLN A 93 -7.14 -5.56 60.36
CA GLN A 93 -6.37 -5.43 59.13
C GLN A 93 -6.07 -6.79 58.47
N SER A 94 -6.27 -6.89 57.16
CA SER A 94 -5.38 -7.65 56.27
C SER A 94 -4.91 -6.71 55.17
N ALA A 95 -3.61 -6.78 54.86
CA ALA A 95 -2.88 -5.82 54.06
C ALA A 95 -3.52 -5.61 52.66
N THR A 96 -4.04 -4.41 52.44
CA THR A 96 -4.63 -3.98 51.18
C THR A 96 -3.54 -3.88 50.10
N GLU A 97 -3.40 -4.90 49.27
CA GLU A 97 -2.73 -4.75 47.96
C GLU A 97 -3.44 -3.61 47.20
N LYS A 98 -2.73 -2.50 46.95
CA LYS A 98 -3.25 -1.37 46.18
C LYS A 98 -3.75 -1.86 44.81
N LYS A 99 -5.06 -1.78 44.58
CA LYS A 99 -5.76 -2.10 43.32
C LYS A 99 -5.01 -1.52 42.12
N ILE A 100 -4.28 -2.38 41.40
CA ILE A 100 -3.59 -2.02 40.15
C ILE A 100 -4.67 -1.77 39.08
N GLN A 101 -4.76 -0.54 38.54
CA GLN A 101 -5.58 -0.24 37.37
C GLN A 101 -5.07 -1.04 36.16
N GLY A 102 -5.93 -1.86 35.55
CA GLY A 102 -5.52 -2.85 34.54
C GLY A 102 -4.85 -2.29 33.29
N ARG A 103 -5.12 -1.03 32.90
CA ARG A 103 -4.45 -0.36 31.77
C ARG A 103 -4.04 1.06 32.10
N ARG A 104 -2.73 1.32 32.08
CA ARG A 104 -2.16 2.66 32.24
C ARG A 104 -2.43 3.55 31.01
N PRO A 105 -2.65 4.87 31.19
CA PRO A 105 -2.71 5.83 30.09
C PRO A 105 -1.49 5.78 29.16
N LEU A 106 -1.67 6.10 27.87
CA LEU A 106 -0.57 6.03 26.92
C LEU A 106 0.36 7.25 27.07
N VAL A 107 1.65 7.02 27.31
CA VAL A 107 2.68 8.07 27.36
C VAL A 107 3.00 8.59 25.94
N LYS A 108 3.19 9.90 25.80
CA LYS A 108 3.50 10.57 24.52
C LYS A 108 5.00 10.55 24.18
N TRP A 109 5.57 9.36 24.06
CA TRP A 109 6.99 9.20 23.71
C TRP A 109 7.41 9.94 22.43
N PRO A 110 8.67 10.43 22.33
CA PRO A 110 9.21 11.08 21.13
C PRO A 110 9.04 10.23 19.86
N LYS A 111 9.02 10.87 18.68
CA LYS A 111 8.99 10.12 17.41
C LYS A 111 10.33 9.43 17.18
N SER A 112 10.33 8.31 16.46
CA SER A 112 11.55 7.50 16.28
C SER A 112 12.68 8.18 15.50
N HIS A 113 12.42 9.28 14.77
CA HIS A 113 13.45 10.03 14.04
C HIS A 113 14.10 11.13 14.89
N GLU A 114 13.56 11.44 16.07
CA GLU A 114 14.10 12.45 16.99
C GLU A 114 15.27 11.86 17.81
N LYS A 115 16.39 11.55 17.14
CA LYS A 115 17.53 10.81 17.73
C LYS A 115 18.10 11.48 18.99
N SER A 116 18.33 12.79 18.95
CA SER A 116 18.90 13.55 20.08
C SER A 116 18.08 13.42 21.36
N LYS A 117 16.74 13.44 21.26
CA LYS A 117 15.88 13.23 22.43
C LYS A 117 15.96 11.80 22.95
N TRP A 118 16.07 10.81 22.06
CA TRP A 118 16.22 9.41 22.47
C TRP A 118 17.57 9.11 23.11
N ASP A 119 18.63 9.83 22.72
CA ASP A 119 19.95 9.68 23.34
C ASP A 119 19.93 10.13 24.82
N ILE A 120 19.26 11.26 25.12
CA ILE A 120 19.02 11.75 26.50
C ILE A 120 18.19 10.73 27.28
N VAL A 121 17.04 10.32 26.75
CA VAL A 121 16.17 9.31 27.37
C VAL A 121 16.93 8.01 27.66
N ASN A 122 17.83 7.61 26.77
CA ASN A 122 18.65 6.42 26.95
C ASN A 122 19.66 6.60 28.09
N GLN A 123 20.36 7.73 28.17
CA GLN A 123 21.33 8.01 29.23
C GLN A 123 20.64 8.05 30.60
N ASP A 124 19.56 8.82 30.75
CA ASP A 124 18.82 8.99 32.00
C ASP A 124 18.26 7.65 32.51
N LEU A 125 17.56 6.92 31.65
CA LEU A 125 16.98 5.63 32.02
C LEU A 125 18.06 4.59 32.33
N CYS A 126 19.21 4.61 31.65
CA CYS A 126 20.31 3.70 32.00
C CYS A 126 20.85 3.97 33.40
N GLY A 127 21.12 5.24 33.72
CA GLY A 127 21.59 5.62 35.05
C GLY A 127 20.61 5.19 36.15
N LEU A 128 19.32 5.45 35.95
CA LEU A 128 18.26 5.05 36.90
C LEU A 128 18.14 3.53 37.06
N LEU A 129 18.28 2.78 35.97
CA LEU A 129 18.14 1.32 35.99
C LEU A 129 19.38 0.59 36.54
N GLU A 130 20.57 1.17 36.41
CA GLU A 130 21.82 0.61 36.95
C GLU A 130 21.87 0.70 38.49
N GLN A 131 21.22 1.69 39.08
CA GLN A 131 21.12 1.88 40.54
C GLN A 131 20.18 0.89 41.24
N LEU A 132 19.42 0.07 40.49
CA LEU A 132 18.50 -0.90 41.07
C LEU A 132 19.24 -2.02 41.82
N LYS A 133 18.92 -2.19 43.12
CA LYS A 133 19.38 -3.30 43.98
C LYS A 133 18.28 -4.34 44.18
N GLY A 134 18.66 -5.60 44.38
CA GLY A 134 17.74 -6.72 44.67
C GLY A 134 17.72 -7.85 43.63
N PRO A 135 16.86 -8.88 43.81
CA PRO A 135 16.76 -10.02 42.88
C PRO A 135 16.23 -9.60 41.50
N ALA A 136 16.59 -10.34 40.46
CA ALA A 136 16.26 -10.01 39.05
C ALA A 136 14.75 -9.83 38.80
N VAL A 137 13.90 -10.62 39.47
CA VAL A 137 12.43 -10.51 39.39
C VAL A 137 11.96 -9.14 39.88
N LYS A 138 12.36 -8.72 41.09
CA LYS A 138 12.04 -7.39 41.64
C LYS A 138 12.62 -6.25 40.79
N LYS A 139 13.79 -6.45 40.18
CA LYS A 139 14.38 -5.47 39.24
C LYS A 139 13.51 -5.31 37.98
N LEU A 140 13.01 -6.39 37.40
CA LEU A 140 12.15 -6.36 36.21
C LEU A 140 10.78 -5.73 36.50
N GLU A 141 10.23 -5.96 37.69
CA GLU A 141 9.00 -5.30 38.14
C GLU A 141 9.19 -3.78 38.23
N LYS A 142 10.23 -3.33 38.97
CA LYS A 142 10.55 -1.92 39.14
C LYS A 142 10.96 -1.23 37.83
N MET A 143 11.65 -1.94 36.95
CA MET A 143 12.10 -1.41 35.65
C MET A 143 10.94 -0.89 34.81
N GLY A 144 9.85 -1.65 34.70
CA GLY A 144 8.67 -1.22 33.95
C GLY A 144 8.01 0.03 34.55
N GLU A 145 8.00 0.14 35.88
CA GLU A 145 7.44 1.29 36.58
C GLU A 145 8.28 2.55 36.42
N ILE A 146 9.60 2.44 36.55
CA ILE A 146 10.54 3.56 36.36
C ILE A 146 10.44 4.12 34.95
N ILE A 147 10.47 3.24 33.94
CA ILE A 147 10.36 3.66 32.53
C ILE A 147 9.02 4.38 32.29
N TYR A 148 7.93 3.85 32.83
CA TYR A 148 6.61 4.47 32.68
C TYR A 148 6.53 5.84 33.39
N LYS A 149 6.97 5.92 34.65
CA LYS A 149 6.95 7.17 35.43
C LYS A 149 7.80 8.25 34.78
N TYR A 150 9.04 7.94 34.42
CA TYR A 150 9.92 8.85 33.70
C TYR A 150 9.24 9.39 32.44
N GLY A 151 8.65 8.51 31.63
CA GLY A 151 7.97 8.91 30.41
C GLY A 151 6.72 9.77 30.67
N ALA A 152 5.93 9.44 31.69
CA ALA A 152 4.74 10.18 32.05
C ALA A 152 5.06 11.59 32.58
N GLU A 153 6.13 11.72 33.37
CA GLU A 153 6.61 13.00 33.92
C GLU A 153 7.21 13.90 32.83
N HIS A 154 8.04 13.35 31.93
CA HIS A 154 8.77 14.15 30.94
C HIS A 154 7.95 14.44 29.66
N PHE A 155 7.02 13.56 29.28
CA PHE A 155 6.28 13.68 28.01
C PHE A 155 4.76 13.76 28.17
N GLY A 156 4.24 13.56 29.38
CA GLY A 156 2.81 13.55 29.66
C GLY A 156 2.06 12.33 29.11
N THR A 157 0.82 12.16 29.56
CA THR A 157 -0.09 11.08 29.15
C THR A 157 -1.18 11.59 28.21
N ALA A 158 -1.70 10.71 27.35
CA ALA A 158 -2.83 11.02 26.47
C ALA A 158 -4.15 10.57 27.12
N TYR A 159 -4.85 11.47 27.81
CA TYR A 159 -6.26 11.28 28.15
C TYR A 159 -7.14 11.61 26.94
N LYS A 160 -8.08 10.72 26.59
CA LYS A 160 -9.17 11.04 25.65
C LYS A 160 -10.17 11.93 26.37
N ILE A 161 -9.89 13.22 26.49
CA ILE A 161 -10.90 14.18 26.96
C ILE A 161 -11.93 14.33 25.83
N ARG A 162 -13.21 14.07 26.14
CA ARG A 162 -14.32 14.47 25.28
C ARG A 162 -14.31 15.99 25.23
N ASN A 163 -13.92 16.57 24.10
CA ASN A 163 -14.16 17.99 23.88
C ASN A 163 -15.70 18.18 23.88
N PRO A 164 -16.26 18.98 24.79
CA PRO A 164 -17.66 19.38 24.68
C PRO A 164 -17.83 20.03 23.31
N SER A 165 -18.92 19.69 22.62
CA SER A 165 -19.23 20.21 21.30
C SER A 165 -19.29 21.72 21.38
N THR A 166 -18.22 22.42 20.96
CA THR A 166 -18.24 23.86 20.77
C THR A 166 -19.38 24.17 19.80
N THR A 167 -20.45 24.76 20.31
CA THR A 167 -21.56 25.31 19.56
C THR A 167 -20.95 26.24 18.51
N GLN A 168 -20.97 25.84 17.25
CA GLN A 168 -20.35 26.64 16.19
C GLN A 168 -21.04 28.00 16.13
N THR A 169 -20.31 29.06 16.49
CA THR A 169 -20.76 30.44 16.34
C THR A 169 -21.19 30.65 14.88
N LYS A 170 -22.45 31.03 14.67
CA LYS A 170 -23.00 31.27 13.33
C LYS A 170 -22.16 32.34 12.64
N SER A 171 -21.81 32.12 11.37
CA SER A 171 -21.06 33.14 10.63
C SER A 171 -21.92 34.38 10.37
N ARG A 172 -21.29 35.57 10.26
CA ARG A 172 -21.94 36.82 9.78
C ARG A 172 -22.89 36.62 8.58
N ARG A 173 -22.47 35.86 7.56
CA ARG A 173 -23.33 35.53 6.39
C ARG A 173 -24.53 34.64 6.72
N GLN A 174 -24.43 33.75 7.71
CA GLN A 174 -25.56 32.92 8.16
C GLN A 174 -26.56 33.77 8.94
N GLN A 175 -26.08 34.71 9.76
CA GLN A 175 -26.93 35.68 10.45
C GLN A 175 -27.66 36.58 9.45
N GLU A 176 -26.96 37.08 8.41
CA GLU A 176 -27.56 37.88 7.33
C GLU A 176 -28.59 37.09 6.51
N ILE A 177 -28.33 35.81 6.20
CA ILE A 177 -29.33 34.93 5.56
C ILE A 177 -30.56 34.75 6.46
N GLU A 178 -30.39 34.56 7.76
CA GLU A 178 -31.51 34.44 8.71
C GLU A 178 -32.32 35.74 8.78
N GLN A 179 -31.66 36.90 8.84
CA GLN A 179 -32.31 38.21 8.80
C GLN A 179 -33.10 38.43 7.51
N LEU A 180 -32.51 38.15 6.34
CA LEU A 180 -33.21 38.28 5.06
C LEU A 180 -34.36 37.29 4.90
N VAL A 181 -34.27 36.09 5.48
CA VAL A 181 -35.40 35.14 5.53
C VAL A 181 -36.53 35.67 6.42
N LYS A 182 -36.20 36.30 7.57
CA LYS A 182 -37.19 36.96 8.43
C LYS A 182 -37.84 38.15 7.72
N ALA A 183 -37.05 39.03 7.10
CA ALA A 183 -37.52 40.17 6.33
C ALA A 183 -38.45 39.74 5.18
N ARG A 184 -38.09 38.68 4.44
CA ARG A 184 -38.95 38.10 3.40
C ARG A 184 -40.28 37.57 3.97
N ARG A 185 -40.26 36.95 5.16
CA ARG A 185 -41.49 36.48 5.82
C ARG A 185 -42.36 37.66 6.27
N GLN A 186 -41.77 38.76 6.73
CA GLN A 186 -42.48 39.99 7.09
C GLN A 186 -43.09 40.67 5.86
N LEU A 187 -42.34 40.84 4.77
CA LEU A 187 -42.84 41.38 3.50
C LEU A 187 -43.96 40.53 2.91
N LYS A 188 -43.90 39.19 3.07
CA LYS A 188 -45.00 38.31 2.67
C LYS A 188 -46.26 38.49 3.53
N LYS A 189 -46.12 38.87 4.80
CA LYS A 189 -47.25 39.23 5.68
C LYS A 189 -47.83 40.60 5.31
N GLN A 190 -46.97 41.58 4.99
CA GLN A 190 -47.38 42.92 4.54
C GLN A 190 -48.09 42.87 3.18
N TRP A 191 -47.58 42.08 2.23
CA TRP A 191 -48.22 41.86 0.93
C TRP A 191 -49.66 41.35 1.03
N ARG A 192 -49.98 40.55 2.07
CA ARG A 192 -51.35 40.06 2.32
C ARG A 192 -52.32 41.13 2.84
N LYS A 193 -51.81 42.28 3.28
CA LYS A 193 -52.59 43.37 3.89
C LYS A 193 -52.55 44.69 3.09
N ALA A 194 -51.79 44.75 1.99
CA ALA A 194 -51.48 45.96 1.22
C ALA A 194 -52.49 46.21 0.08
N SER A 195 -52.67 47.47 -0.32
CA SER A 195 -53.48 47.87 -1.50
C SER A 195 -52.78 47.48 -2.83
N GLU A 196 -53.48 47.56 -3.97
CA GLU A 196 -52.90 47.16 -5.27
C GLU A 196 -51.68 48.01 -5.66
N GLU A 197 -51.61 49.30 -5.31
CA GLU A 197 -50.44 50.14 -5.62
C GLU A 197 -49.21 49.77 -4.76
N GLU A 198 -49.42 49.34 -3.52
CA GLU A 198 -48.34 48.96 -2.59
C GLU A 198 -47.77 47.55 -2.89
N LYS A 199 -48.56 46.68 -3.53
CA LYS A 199 -48.14 45.31 -3.88
C LYS A 199 -46.97 45.31 -4.86
N ASP A 200 -46.93 46.25 -5.80
CA ASP A 200 -45.83 46.35 -6.77
C ASP A 200 -44.50 46.73 -6.12
N GLY A 201 -44.51 47.70 -5.19
CA GLY A 201 -43.33 48.06 -4.40
C GLY A 201 -42.82 46.90 -3.53
N ILE A 202 -43.75 46.15 -2.90
CA ILE A 202 -43.42 44.96 -2.11
C ILE A 202 -42.86 43.83 -2.99
N ASN A 203 -43.35 43.68 -4.22
CA ASN A 203 -42.85 42.68 -5.17
C ASN A 203 -41.40 42.96 -5.60
N VAL A 204 -41.04 44.23 -5.83
CA VAL A 204 -39.65 44.64 -6.14
C VAL A 204 -38.73 44.33 -4.95
N LEU A 205 -39.13 44.69 -3.72
CA LEU A 205 -38.35 44.39 -2.50
C LEU A 205 -38.21 42.88 -2.26
N GLN A 206 -39.25 42.09 -2.51
CA GLN A 206 -39.17 40.63 -2.44
C GLN A 206 -38.22 40.05 -3.50
N ALA A 207 -38.20 40.59 -4.71
CA ALA A 207 -37.30 40.18 -5.78
C ALA A 207 -35.83 40.49 -5.42
N GLU A 208 -35.56 41.67 -4.85
CA GLU A 208 -34.23 42.06 -4.39
C GLU A 208 -33.72 41.13 -3.27
N ILE A 209 -34.55 40.86 -2.26
CA ILE A 209 -34.21 39.93 -1.17
C ILE A 209 -34.00 38.51 -1.72
N LYS A 210 -34.80 38.07 -2.70
CA LYS A 210 -34.63 36.75 -3.34
C LYS A 210 -33.29 36.67 -4.06
N ASN A 211 -32.89 37.70 -4.80
CA ASN A 211 -31.60 37.76 -5.49
C ASN A 211 -30.44 37.74 -4.48
N ARG A 212 -30.51 38.59 -3.44
CA ARG A 212 -29.49 38.65 -2.40
C ARG A 212 -29.36 37.35 -1.60
N LEU A 213 -30.49 36.70 -1.27
CA LEU A 213 -30.51 35.36 -0.66
C LEU A 213 -29.87 34.30 -1.58
N SER A 214 -30.13 34.34 -2.89
CA SER A 214 -29.53 33.42 -3.86
C SER A 214 -28.00 33.54 -3.89
N ILE A 215 -27.49 34.78 -3.99
CA ILE A 215 -26.06 35.08 -3.98
C ILE A 215 -25.41 34.62 -2.66
N LEU A 216 -26.00 34.98 -1.52
CA LEU A 216 -25.47 34.62 -0.19
C LEU A 216 -25.50 33.12 0.07
N ARG A 217 -26.59 32.42 -0.29
CA ARG A 217 -26.68 30.95 -0.18
C ARG A 217 -25.65 30.26 -1.07
N ARG A 218 -25.44 30.74 -2.29
CA ARG A 218 -24.42 30.20 -3.20
C ARG A 218 -23.01 30.41 -2.63
N ALA A 219 -22.71 31.60 -2.12
CA ALA A 219 -21.43 31.92 -1.49
C ALA A 219 -21.17 31.07 -0.23
N GLU A 220 -22.19 30.87 0.63
CA GLU A 220 -22.09 30.05 1.83
C GLU A 220 -21.97 28.56 1.50
N HIS A 221 -22.70 28.07 0.49
CA HIS A 221 -22.53 26.70 -0.01
C HIS A 221 -21.11 26.46 -0.52
N LEU A 222 -20.56 27.39 -1.33
CA LEU A 222 -19.18 27.31 -1.81
C LEU A 222 -18.17 27.33 -0.65
N ARG A 223 -18.37 28.19 0.36
CA ARG A 223 -17.53 28.23 1.56
C ARG A 223 -17.58 26.92 2.34
N ARG A 224 -18.78 26.39 2.64
CA ARG A 224 -18.95 25.12 3.35
C ARG A 224 -18.31 23.97 2.56
N LYS A 225 -18.46 23.95 1.24
CA LYS A 225 -17.81 22.97 0.36
C LYS A 225 -16.28 23.09 0.39
N ARG A 226 -15.72 24.30 0.36
CA ARG A 226 -14.27 24.55 0.51
C ARG A 226 -13.77 24.10 1.89
N ARG A 227 -14.47 24.44 2.97
CA ARG A 227 -14.11 24.03 4.35
C ARG A 227 -14.14 22.50 4.50
N LYS A 228 -15.17 21.82 4.00
CA LYS A 228 -15.26 20.35 3.99
C LYS A 228 -14.13 19.72 3.17
N LYS A 229 -13.83 20.25 1.98
CA LYS A 229 -12.69 19.82 1.16
C LYS A 229 -11.38 19.94 1.94
N GLU A 230 -11.16 21.07 2.60
CA GLU A 230 -9.93 21.30 3.36
C GLU A 230 -9.84 20.34 4.56
N GLN A 231 -10.90 20.19 5.35
CA GLN A 231 -10.93 19.23 6.46
C GLN A 231 -10.62 17.79 6.01
N VAL A 232 -11.19 17.36 4.88
CA VAL A 232 -10.90 16.03 4.30
C VAL A 232 -9.45 15.94 3.85
N ARG A 233 -8.90 16.99 3.23
CA ARG A 233 -7.49 17.06 2.85
C ARG A 233 -6.56 17.02 4.06
N THR A 234 -6.82 17.80 5.10
CA THR A 234 -6.04 17.78 6.34
C THR A 234 -6.07 16.40 7.00
N ARG A 235 -7.25 15.77 7.07
CA ARG A 235 -7.38 14.38 7.58
C ARG A 235 -6.56 13.40 6.75
N PHE A 236 -6.57 13.54 5.43
CA PHE A 236 -5.77 12.72 4.52
C PHE A 236 -4.26 12.96 4.72
N PHE A 237 -3.79 14.20 4.78
CA PHE A 237 -2.37 14.51 4.93
C PHE A 237 -1.80 14.16 6.31
N ASN A 238 -2.62 14.24 7.37
CA ASN A 238 -2.20 13.86 8.72
C ASN A 238 -1.88 12.36 8.80
N ASP A 239 -2.73 11.51 8.23
CA ASP A 239 -2.50 10.06 8.16
C ASP A 239 -3.27 9.45 6.97
N PRO A 240 -2.63 9.32 5.79
CA PRO A 240 -3.27 8.80 4.59
C PRO A 240 -3.78 7.36 4.77
N PHE A 241 -3.02 6.51 5.48
CA PHE A 241 -3.38 5.11 5.67
C PHE A 241 -4.54 4.94 6.64
N ARG A 242 -4.61 5.75 7.70
CA ARG A 242 -5.77 5.77 8.60
C ARG A 242 -7.02 6.28 7.88
N PHE A 243 -6.89 7.28 7.03
CA PHE A 243 -7.99 7.73 6.17
C PHE A 243 -8.51 6.60 5.27
N LEU A 244 -7.63 5.84 4.61
CA LEU A 244 -8.03 4.66 3.82
C LEU A 244 -8.68 3.58 4.67
N LYS A 245 -8.18 3.33 5.87
CA LYS A 245 -8.79 2.36 6.77
C LYS A 245 -10.23 2.77 7.10
N SER A 246 -10.48 4.04 7.39
CA SER A 246 -11.84 4.55 7.63
C SER A 246 -12.74 4.53 6.39
N LEU A 247 -12.17 4.62 5.18
CA LEU A 247 -12.95 4.68 3.94
C LEU A 247 -13.57 3.34 3.52
N PHE A 248 -12.87 2.23 3.79
CA PHE A 248 -13.20 0.92 3.24
C PHE A 248 -13.46 -0.16 4.29
N THR A 249 -13.03 0.05 5.54
CA THR A 249 -13.34 -0.91 6.60
C THR A 249 -14.75 -0.58 7.07
N LYS A 250 -15.68 -1.54 6.98
CA LYS A 250 -16.96 -1.43 7.69
C LYS A 250 -16.67 -1.09 9.14
N GLU A 251 -17.34 -0.08 9.70
CA GLU A 251 -17.15 0.28 11.10
C GLU A 251 -17.43 -0.96 11.95
N LYS A 252 -16.38 -1.51 12.55
CA LYS A 252 -16.53 -2.49 13.62
C LYS A 252 -16.70 -1.68 14.90
N SER A 253 -17.92 -1.25 15.13
CA SER A 253 -18.34 -0.52 16.32
C SER A 253 -19.19 -1.44 17.16
N GLY A 254 -19.15 -1.26 18.47
CA GLY A 254 -19.92 -2.05 19.40
C GLY A 254 -19.54 -1.63 20.79
N LYS A 255 -20.51 -1.57 21.68
CA LYS A 255 -20.29 -1.33 23.11
C LYS A 255 -20.91 -2.51 23.82
N LEU A 256 -20.11 -3.14 24.67
CA LEU A 256 -20.62 -4.18 25.54
C LEU A 256 -21.62 -3.54 26.50
N VAL A 257 -22.86 -4.05 26.50
CA VAL A 257 -23.94 -3.56 27.38
C VAL A 257 -23.94 -4.30 28.73
N THR A 258 -23.29 -5.46 28.77
CA THR A 258 -23.17 -6.36 29.94
C THR A 258 -22.55 -5.68 31.17
N SER A 259 -23.09 -6.00 32.35
CA SER A 259 -22.55 -5.56 33.64
C SER A 259 -21.15 -6.13 33.90
N LYS A 260 -20.43 -5.54 34.86
CA LYS A 260 -19.07 -5.99 35.19
C LYS A 260 -19.11 -7.39 35.80
N GLU A 261 -20.11 -7.67 36.62
CA GLU A 261 -20.31 -8.89 37.38
C GLU A 261 -20.64 -10.07 36.45
N GLU A 262 -21.52 -9.86 35.47
CA GLU A 262 -21.84 -10.85 34.43
C GLU A 262 -20.63 -11.19 33.56
N LEU A 263 -19.84 -10.18 33.17
CA LEU A 263 -18.61 -10.40 32.41
C LEU A 263 -17.58 -11.18 33.24
N GLU A 264 -17.46 -10.86 34.52
CA GLU A 264 -16.55 -11.55 35.43
C GLU A 264 -16.97 -13.01 35.65
N ALA A 265 -18.26 -13.27 35.83
CA ALA A 265 -18.83 -14.62 35.96
C ALA A 265 -18.60 -15.45 34.69
N HIS A 266 -18.88 -14.88 33.51
CA HIS A 266 -18.67 -15.55 32.23
C HIS A 266 -17.21 -15.91 31.97
N LEU A 267 -16.27 -15.01 32.29
CA LEU A 267 -14.85 -15.31 32.17
C LEU A 267 -14.39 -16.34 33.20
N LYS A 268 -14.94 -16.30 34.42
CA LYS A 268 -14.67 -17.31 35.43
C LYS A 268 -15.12 -18.67 34.94
N GLU A 269 -16.33 -18.80 34.39
CA GLU A 269 -16.86 -20.05 33.82
C GLU A 269 -15.98 -20.61 32.69
N ILE A 270 -15.55 -19.76 31.75
CA ILE A 270 -14.70 -20.19 30.61
C ILE A 270 -13.30 -20.62 31.07
N HIS A 271 -12.75 -19.96 32.10
CA HIS A 271 -11.35 -20.13 32.49
C HIS A 271 -11.16 -21.01 33.74
N SER A 272 -12.21 -21.29 34.51
CA SER A 272 -12.22 -22.25 35.61
C SER A 272 -12.44 -23.65 35.06
N GLY A 273 -11.39 -24.46 35.05
CA GLY A 273 -11.49 -25.83 34.54
C GLY A 273 -12.07 -26.79 35.57
N ILE A 274 -13.25 -27.38 35.29
CA ILE A 274 -13.85 -28.48 36.07
C ILE A 274 -12.91 -29.72 36.09
N HIS A 275 -12.02 -29.87 35.09
CA HIS A 275 -11.15 -31.03 34.90
C HIS A 275 -9.65 -30.77 35.12
N ARG A 276 -9.28 -29.69 35.82
CA ARG A 276 -7.89 -29.27 36.09
C ARG A 276 -6.99 -30.40 36.60
N ASN A 277 -7.54 -31.33 37.39
CA ASN A 277 -6.78 -32.37 38.08
C ASN A 277 -6.78 -33.74 37.39
N ASN A 278 -7.49 -33.95 36.29
CA ASN A 278 -7.47 -35.24 35.59
C ASN A 278 -6.15 -35.43 34.82
N PRO A 279 -5.37 -36.49 35.06
CA PRO A 279 -4.17 -36.77 34.28
C PRO A 279 -4.55 -37.11 32.83
N ILE A 280 -3.81 -36.56 31.86
CA ILE A 280 -3.97 -36.88 30.43
C ILE A 280 -2.82 -37.81 30.06
N SER A 281 -3.05 -39.12 30.11
CA SER A 281 -2.12 -40.14 29.62
C SER A 281 -2.21 -40.26 28.11
N LEU A 282 -1.08 -40.46 27.44
CA LEU A 282 -1.06 -40.66 25.99
C LEU A 282 -1.89 -41.90 25.61
N PRO A 283 -2.67 -41.85 24.52
CA PRO A 283 -3.33 -43.03 23.97
C PRO A 283 -2.31 -44.13 23.65
N SER A 284 -2.62 -45.38 23.99
CA SER A 284 -1.72 -46.53 23.82
C SER A 284 -1.43 -46.88 22.36
N ASP A 285 -2.30 -46.44 21.46
CA ASP A 285 -2.20 -46.56 20.00
C ASP A 285 -1.32 -45.47 19.35
N MET A 286 -0.74 -44.56 20.13
CA MET A 286 0.12 -43.51 19.61
C MET A 286 1.53 -44.02 19.28
N PRO A 287 2.05 -43.80 18.06
CA PRO A 287 3.40 -44.24 17.71
C PRO A 287 4.45 -43.44 18.47
N PRO A 288 5.54 -44.06 18.97
CA PRO A 288 6.61 -43.32 19.64
C PRO A 288 7.33 -42.38 18.65
N VAL A 289 7.87 -41.27 19.16
CA VAL A 289 8.73 -40.38 18.35
C VAL A 289 10.19 -40.79 18.46
N PRO A 290 10.99 -40.58 17.40
CA PRO A 290 12.42 -40.81 17.44
C PRO A 290 13.11 -39.83 18.40
N SER A 291 14.24 -40.26 18.95
CA SER A 291 15.10 -39.39 19.75
C SER A 291 15.59 -38.18 18.93
N PRO A 292 15.84 -37.02 19.58
CA PRO A 292 16.19 -35.80 18.86
C PRO A 292 17.60 -35.90 18.28
N HIS A 293 17.72 -35.74 16.96
CA HIS A 293 18.99 -35.66 16.24
C HIS A 293 19.59 -34.25 16.31
N TYR A 294 18.72 -33.23 16.37
CA TYR A 294 19.10 -31.83 16.56
C TYR A 294 18.84 -31.41 18.00
N GLN A 295 19.91 -31.05 18.72
CA GLN A 295 19.81 -30.63 20.11
C GLN A 295 19.24 -29.23 20.26
N PHE A 296 18.45 -29.00 21.31
CA PHE A 296 17.90 -27.69 21.63
C PHE A 296 18.98 -26.78 22.22
N ASP A 297 19.05 -25.52 21.77
CA ASP A 297 19.94 -24.51 22.36
C ASP A 297 19.43 -24.04 23.75
N ILE A 298 19.93 -24.68 24.81
CA ILE A 298 19.62 -24.37 26.22
C ILE A 298 20.40 -23.17 26.76
N SER A 299 21.28 -22.55 25.97
CA SER A 299 22.06 -21.39 26.42
C SER A 299 21.15 -20.18 26.68
N PRO A 300 21.50 -19.26 27.58
CA PRO A 300 20.73 -18.03 27.77
C PRO A 300 20.56 -17.21 26.47
N PRO A 301 19.53 -16.36 26.36
CA PRO A 301 19.30 -15.55 25.16
C PRO A 301 20.53 -14.71 24.77
N LYS A 302 20.94 -14.78 23.49
CA LYS A 302 22.10 -14.04 22.97
C LYS A 302 21.71 -12.58 22.69
N TRP A 303 22.66 -11.67 22.83
CA TRP A 303 22.42 -10.24 22.57
C TRP A 303 21.88 -9.97 21.15
N ASN A 304 22.44 -10.65 20.15
CA ASN A 304 22.01 -10.51 18.75
C ASN A 304 20.55 -10.96 18.54
N GLU A 305 20.09 -11.99 19.25
CA GLU A 305 18.69 -12.46 19.18
C GLU A 305 17.72 -11.44 19.79
N VAL A 306 18.08 -10.87 20.94
CA VAL A 306 17.30 -9.81 21.61
C VAL A 306 17.22 -8.57 20.73
N LEU A 307 18.36 -8.11 20.22
CA LEU A 307 18.44 -6.94 19.35
C LEU A 307 17.64 -7.14 18.06
N ALA A 308 17.78 -8.29 17.41
CA ALA A 308 17.02 -8.64 16.21
C ALA A 308 15.51 -8.66 16.51
N THR A 309 15.09 -9.29 17.62
CA THR A 309 13.68 -9.37 18.03
C THR A 309 13.08 -7.99 18.27
N ALA A 310 13.77 -7.15 19.04
CA ALA A 310 13.33 -5.78 19.28
C ALA A 310 13.21 -4.98 17.98
N ARG A 311 14.20 -5.07 17.07
CA ARG A 311 14.21 -4.35 15.79
C ARG A 311 13.09 -4.78 14.84
N HIS A 312 12.77 -6.07 14.77
CA HIS A 312 11.72 -6.61 13.90
C HIS A 312 10.30 -6.27 14.40
N ALA A 313 10.11 -6.05 15.70
CA ALA A 313 8.79 -5.73 16.26
C ALA A 313 8.23 -4.39 15.74
N ARG A 314 6.91 -4.19 15.70
CA ARG A 314 6.32 -2.90 15.29
C ARG A 314 6.41 -1.88 16.43
N ALA A 315 7.08 -0.75 16.18
CA ALA A 315 7.27 0.31 17.20
C ALA A 315 5.95 0.93 17.71
N ALA A 316 4.89 0.87 16.90
CA ALA A 316 3.55 1.38 17.24
C ALA A 316 2.63 0.31 17.86
N SER A 317 3.14 -0.89 18.17
CA SER A 317 2.36 -1.91 18.87
C SER A 317 1.93 -1.40 20.24
N SER A 318 0.68 -1.69 20.64
CA SER A 318 0.17 -1.34 21.97
C SER A 318 1.00 -2.03 23.06
N PRO A 319 1.35 -1.31 24.14
CA PRO A 319 2.03 -1.89 25.30
C PRO A 319 1.08 -2.78 26.11
N GLY A 320 1.66 -3.60 27.01
CA GLY A 320 0.91 -4.35 28.02
C GLY A 320 0.53 -3.47 29.23
N PRO A 321 0.11 -4.09 30.35
CA PRO A 321 -0.30 -3.39 31.58
C PRO A 321 0.71 -2.39 32.12
N ASN A 322 2.02 -2.63 31.92
CA ASN A 322 3.07 -1.72 32.39
C ASN A 322 3.15 -0.39 31.60
N GLY A 323 2.49 -0.30 30.44
CA GLY A 323 2.46 0.91 29.61
C GLY A 323 3.75 1.20 28.82
N VAL A 324 4.74 0.30 28.81
CA VAL A 324 6.03 0.51 28.13
C VAL A 324 5.99 -0.05 26.70
N PRO A 325 6.16 0.78 25.64
CA PRO A 325 6.07 0.32 24.25
C PRO A 325 7.42 -0.17 23.69
N TYR A 326 7.37 -0.97 22.61
CA TYR A 326 8.55 -1.37 21.82
C TYR A 326 9.41 -0.19 21.34
N ARG A 327 8.83 1.01 21.22
CA ARG A 327 9.55 2.21 20.80
C ARG A 327 10.71 2.54 21.75
N VAL A 328 10.54 2.34 23.06
CA VAL A 328 11.60 2.58 24.06
C VAL A 328 12.75 1.63 23.82
N TYR A 329 12.49 0.32 23.79
CA TYR A 329 13.51 -0.71 23.57
C TYR A 329 14.23 -0.64 22.22
N LYS A 330 13.63 -0.02 21.20
CA LYS A 330 14.26 0.18 19.89
C LYS A 330 15.23 1.36 19.85
N ASN A 331 14.87 2.45 20.53
CA ASN A 331 15.58 3.71 20.41
C ASN A 331 16.49 3.99 21.62
N ALA A 332 16.31 3.27 22.73
CA ALA A 332 17.17 3.31 23.91
C ALA A 332 17.94 1.97 24.06
N PRO A 333 19.08 1.80 23.38
CA PRO A 333 19.82 0.53 23.34
C PRO A 333 20.39 0.12 24.71
N GLY A 334 20.72 1.06 25.59
CA GLY A 334 21.23 0.76 26.93
C GLY A 334 20.14 0.15 27.83
N VAL A 335 18.91 0.66 27.75
CA VAL A 335 17.74 0.06 28.43
C VAL A 335 17.52 -1.38 27.96
N LEU A 336 17.66 -1.64 26.65
CA LEU A 336 17.58 -3.00 26.10
C LEU A 336 18.73 -3.91 26.59
N ARG A 337 19.95 -3.36 26.78
CA ARG A 337 21.09 -4.11 27.35
C ARG A 337 20.84 -4.52 28.81
N VAL A 338 20.29 -3.62 29.63
CA VAL A 338 19.91 -3.95 31.01
C VAL A 338 18.85 -5.06 31.02
N LEU A 339 17.83 -4.95 30.18
CA LEU A 339 16.82 -6.00 30.02
C LEU A 339 17.44 -7.36 29.63
N TRP A 340 18.37 -7.36 28.68
CA TRP A 340 19.07 -8.59 28.26
C TRP A 340 19.85 -9.24 29.42
N LYS A 341 20.57 -8.45 30.23
CA LYS A 341 21.28 -8.96 31.42
C LYS A 341 20.29 -9.63 32.39
N LEU A 342 19.14 -9.01 32.64
CA LEU A 342 18.09 -9.57 33.51
C LEU A 342 17.44 -10.83 32.93
N MET A 343 17.21 -10.89 31.61
CA MET A 343 16.68 -12.07 30.92
C MET A 343 17.60 -13.30 31.07
N ARG A 344 18.93 -13.11 31.10
CA ARG A 344 19.88 -14.22 31.33
C ARG A 344 19.73 -14.80 32.74
N VAL A 345 19.53 -13.94 33.74
CA VAL A 345 19.30 -14.39 35.12
C VAL A 345 17.97 -15.14 35.24
N VAL A 346 16.91 -14.63 34.61
CA VAL A 346 15.61 -15.32 34.54
C VAL A 346 15.74 -16.70 33.90
N TRP A 347 16.51 -16.81 32.81
CA TRP A 347 16.76 -18.08 32.14
C TRP A 347 17.51 -19.07 33.03
N GLN A 348 18.58 -18.63 33.71
CA GLN A 348 19.39 -19.48 34.59
C GLN A 348 18.63 -19.96 35.83
N LYS A 349 17.73 -19.14 36.37
CA LYS A 349 16.91 -19.49 37.53
C LYS A 349 15.65 -20.28 37.19
N GLU A 350 15.33 -20.45 35.91
CA GLU A 350 14.11 -21.09 35.42
C GLU A 350 12.80 -20.48 35.99
N GLU A 351 12.83 -19.22 36.41
CA GLU A 351 11.73 -18.55 37.11
C GLU A 351 11.21 -17.33 36.34
N ILE A 352 9.99 -17.44 35.80
CA ILE A 352 9.35 -16.36 35.04
C ILE A 352 8.77 -15.30 35.99
N PRO A 353 9.09 -14.01 35.81
CA PRO A 353 8.52 -12.92 36.60
C PRO A 353 6.99 -12.85 36.50
N THR A 354 6.32 -12.60 37.63
CA THR A 354 4.86 -12.42 37.74
C THR A 354 4.32 -11.39 36.73
N VAL A 355 5.05 -10.27 36.55
CA VAL A 355 4.70 -9.20 35.60
C VAL A 355 4.69 -9.66 34.14
N TRP A 356 5.35 -10.75 33.79
CA TRP A 356 5.31 -11.32 32.44
C TRP A 356 4.13 -12.29 32.26
N ARG A 357 3.56 -12.79 33.35
CA ARG A 357 2.38 -13.67 33.37
C ARG A 357 1.04 -12.91 33.41
N ARG A 358 1.08 -11.59 33.59
CA ARG A 358 -0.09 -10.70 33.61
C ARG A 358 -0.38 -10.08 32.25
N ALA A 359 -1.61 -10.20 31.76
CA ALA A 359 -2.07 -9.61 30.52
C ALA A 359 -3.26 -8.66 30.71
N GLY A 360 -3.24 -7.53 29.99
CA GLY A 360 -4.37 -6.61 29.89
C GLY A 360 -5.16 -6.89 28.62
N GLY A 361 -6.37 -7.40 28.77
CA GLY A 361 -7.25 -7.77 27.67
C GLY A 361 -8.10 -6.61 27.15
N VAL A 362 -8.29 -6.57 25.83
CA VAL A 362 -9.17 -5.61 25.15
C VAL A 362 -10.19 -6.37 24.32
N LEU A 363 -11.45 -5.94 24.39
CA LEU A 363 -12.53 -6.46 23.56
C LEU A 363 -12.55 -5.74 22.21
N ILE A 364 -12.44 -6.50 21.13
CA ILE A 364 -12.57 -5.99 19.76
C ILE A 364 -13.87 -6.54 19.15
N PRO A 365 -14.79 -5.68 18.69
CA PRO A 365 -16.02 -6.13 18.07
C PRO A 365 -15.72 -6.90 16.77
N LYS A 366 -16.37 -8.05 16.58
CA LYS A 366 -16.27 -8.86 15.36
C LYS A 366 -17.00 -8.16 14.22
N GLU A 367 -18.15 -7.55 14.54
CA GLU A 367 -19.13 -6.98 13.62
C GLU A 367 -19.46 -5.52 13.96
N LYS A 368 -20.43 -4.95 13.24
CA LYS A 368 -20.97 -3.62 13.53
C LYS A 368 -22.11 -3.76 14.53
N ASP A 369 -22.21 -2.81 15.45
CA ASP A 369 -23.22 -2.71 16.50
C ASP A 369 -23.23 -3.94 17.44
N SER A 370 -22.05 -4.51 17.70
CA SER A 370 -21.90 -5.64 18.62
C SER A 370 -22.25 -5.25 20.06
N THR A 371 -23.12 -6.04 20.70
CA THR A 371 -23.63 -5.79 22.06
C THR A 371 -23.36 -6.94 23.02
N THR A 372 -23.36 -8.19 22.55
CA THR A 372 -23.19 -9.40 23.37
C THR A 372 -21.73 -9.89 23.40
N ILE A 373 -21.35 -10.61 24.46
CA ILE A 373 -19.96 -11.05 24.69
C ILE A 373 -19.40 -11.89 23.52
N ASP A 374 -20.20 -12.81 22.96
CA ASP A 374 -19.81 -13.68 21.84
C ASP A 374 -19.47 -12.92 20.56
N GLN A 375 -19.99 -11.70 20.41
CA GLN A 375 -19.71 -10.83 19.27
C GLN A 375 -18.39 -10.07 19.42
N PHE A 376 -17.71 -10.17 20.57
CA PHE A 376 -16.38 -9.62 20.79
C PHE A 376 -15.30 -10.69 20.71
N ARG A 377 -14.09 -10.26 20.35
CA ARG A 377 -12.86 -11.04 20.47
C ARG A 377 -12.02 -10.40 21.56
N HIS A 378 -11.67 -11.14 22.61
CA HIS A 378 -10.70 -10.69 23.59
C HIS A 378 -9.28 -10.83 23.01
N ILE A 379 -8.46 -9.80 23.13
CA ILE A 379 -7.03 -9.82 22.77
C ILE A 379 -6.21 -9.46 24.00
N SER A 380 -5.29 -10.34 24.37
CA SER A 380 -4.42 -10.20 25.54
C SER A 380 -3.17 -9.40 25.20
N LEU A 381 -3.01 -8.22 25.80
CA LEU A 381 -1.82 -7.41 25.67
C LEU A 381 -0.82 -7.78 26.77
N LEU A 382 0.21 -8.54 26.42
CA LEU A 382 1.34 -8.82 27.32
C LEU A 382 2.39 -7.70 27.30
N ASN A 383 3.12 -7.61 28.42
CA ASN A 383 4.27 -6.73 28.59
C ASN A 383 5.35 -7.00 27.52
N VAL A 384 6.00 -5.93 27.05
CA VAL A 384 6.92 -5.99 25.90
C VAL A 384 8.16 -6.80 26.22
N GLU A 385 8.63 -6.71 27.45
CA GLU A 385 9.77 -7.43 28.02
C GLU A 385 9.57 -8.94 27.88
N GLY A 386 8.43 -9.45 28.37
CA GLY A 386 8.06 -10.86 28.24
C GLY A 386 7.88 -11.29 26.79
N LYS A 387 7.27 -10.46 25.94
CA LYS A 387 7.13 -10.77 24.50
C LYS A 387 8.49 -10.97 23.82
N ILE A 388 9.49 -10.15 24.14
CA ILE A 388 10.85 -10.31 23.58
C ILE A 388 11.43 -11.66 24.01
N PHE A 389 11.36 -11.97 25.32
CA PHE A 389 11.85 -13.25 25.87
C PHE A 389 11.18 -14.46 25.20
N PHE A 390 9.85 -14.51 25.22
CA PHE A 390 9.09 -15.62 24.65
C PHE A 390 9.20 -15.73 23.13
N THR A 391 9.49 -14.64 22.41
CA THR A 391 9.75 -14.72 20.96
C THR A 391 11.05 -15.46 20.66
N ILE A 392 12.10 -15.24 21.47
CA ILE A 392 13.37 -15.96 21.31
C ILE A 392 13.15 -17.45 21.61
N LEU A 393 12.49 -17.74 22.74
CA LEU A 393 12.17 -19.11 23.12
C LEU A 393 11.33 -19.82 22.04
N ALA A 394 10.26 -19.17 21.54
CA ALA A 394 9.39 -19.72 20.50
C ALA A 394 10.15 -19.98 19.20
N ARG A 395 11.09 -19.11 18.80
CA ARG A 395 11.92 -19.34 17.59
C ARG A 395 12.84 -20.55 17.76
N ARG A 396 13.50 -20.68 18.90
CA ARG A 396 14.38 -21.84 19.18
C ARG A 396 13.57 -23.13 19.23
N LEU A 397 12.40 -23.11 19.88
CA LEU A 397 11.49 -24.25 19.93
C LEU A 397 10.94 -24.62 18.56
N ALA A 398 10.52 -23.65 17.75
CA ALA A 398 10.08 -23.92 16.38
C ALA A 398 11.18 -24.56 15.53
N LEU A 399 12.43 -24.08 15.64
CA LEU A 399 13.58 -24.67 14.93
C LEU A 399 13.87 -26.10 15.40
N PHE A 400 13.81 -26.36 16.71
CA PHE A 400 13.99 -27.70 17.26
C PHE A 400 12.91 -28.68 16.76
N LEU A 401 11.65 -28.25 16.75
CA LEU A 401 10.53 -29.08 16.28
C LEU A 401 10.60 -29.33 14.76
N GLU A 402 11.01 -28.32 13.98
CA GLU A 402 11.18 -28.44 12.52
C GLU A 402 12.35 -29.36 12.17
N LYS A 403 13.52 -29.20 12.82
CA LYS A 403 14.73 -29.97 12.52
C LYS A 403 14.67 -31.44 12.94
N ASN A 404 13.86 -31.76 13.94
CA ASN A 404 13.63 -33.14 14.39
C ASN A 404 12.38 -33.78 13.76
N GLU A 405 11.69 -33.10 12.83
CA GLU A 405 10.48 -33.60 12.17
C GLU A 405 9.34 -33.98 13.16
N TYR A 406 9.32 -33.28 14.29
CA TYR A 406 8.32 -33.49 15.36
C TYR A 406 6.96 -32.88 15.04
N ILE A 407 6.92 -31.85 14.19
CA ILE A 407 5.67 -31.39 13.60
C ILE A 407 5.65 -31.77 12.13
N ASP A 408 4.59 -32.48 11.73
CA ASP A 408 4.38 -32.81 10.33
C ASP A 408 3.93 -31.56 9.54
N THR A 409 4.89 -30.94 8.86
CA THR A 409 4.65 -29.74 8.05
C THR A 409 3.80 -29.99 6.80
N THR A 410 3.50 -31.25 6.43
CA THR A 410 2.52 -31.57 5.38
C THR A 410 1.08 -31.44 5.88
N VAL A 411 0.88 -31.57 7.19
CA VAL A 411 -0.43 -31.54 7.86
C VAL A 411 -0.70 -30.20 8.52
N GLN A 412 0.16 -29.74 9.42
CA GLN A 412 -0.02 -28.51 10.19
C GLN A 412 0.93 -27.42 9.70
N LYS A 413 0.37 -26.40 9.04
CA LYS A 413 1.16 -25.33 8.40
C LYS A 413 1.07 -23.98 9.08
N ALA A 414 0.33 -23.88 10.20
CA ALA A 414 0.26 -22.66 10.99
C ALA A 414 1.18 -22.74 12.21
N GLY A 415 1.71 -21.58 12.63
CA GLY A 415 2.59 -21.48 13.81
C GLY A 415 4.07 -21.73 13.53
N ILE A 416 4.40 -22.33 12.37
CA ILE A 416 5.78 -22.54 11.91
C ILE A 416 6.10 -21.55 10.78
N SER A 417 7.30 -20.96 10.83
CA SER A 417 7.74 -20.01 9.81
C SER A 417 8.22 -20.70 8.53
N GLY A 418 8.02 -20.06 7.38
CA GLY A 418 8.61 -20.50 6.10
C GLY A 418 7.64 -21.14 5.12
N PHE A 419 6.37 -21.28 5.48
CA PHE A 419 5.33 -21.87 4.64
C PHE A 419 4.22 -20.87 4.31
N SER A 420 3.70 -20.90 3.09
CA SER A 420 2.47 -20.19 2.72
C SER A 420 1.25 -21.07 2.98
N GLY A 421 1.08 -21.50 4.24
CA GLY A 421 0.11 -22.56 4.62
C GLY A 421 -1.31 -22.33 4.11
N CYS A 422 -1.83 -21.09 4.19
CA CYS A 422 -3.16 -20.77 3.67
C CYS A 422 -3.30 -21.04 2.17
N LEU A 423 -2.31 -20.60 1.37
CA LEU A 423 -2.33 -20.74 -0.09
C LEU A 423 -2.18 -22.21 -0.49
N GLU A 424 -1.24 -22.93 0.12
CA GLU A 424 -0.99 -24.34 -0.18
C GLU A 424 -2.20 -25.22 0.16
N HIS A 425 -2.79 -25.08 1.36
CA HIS A 425 -3.97 -25.85 1.74
C HIS A 425 -5.17 -25.55 0.86
N THR A 426 -5.45 -24.26 0.63
CA THR A 426 -6.59 -23.85 -0.19
C THR A 426 -6.45 -24.34 -1.63
N SER A 427 -5.28 -24.17 -2.25
CA SER A 427 -5.01 -24.62 -3.61
C SER A 427 -5.10 -26.14 -3.72
N MET A 428 -4.57 -26.89 -2.74
CA MET A 428 -4.61 -28.36 -2.75
C MET A 428 -6.03 -28.89 -2.57
N ILE A 429 -6.79 -28.39 -1.59
CA ILE A 429 -8.19 -28.79 -1.37
C ILE A 429 -9.03 -28.53 -2.63
N TRP A 430 -8.89 -27.33 -3.20
CA TRP A 430 -9.61 -26.97 -4.42
C TRP A 430 -9.22 -27.84 -5.61
N HIS A 431 -7.93 -28.09 -5.81
CA HIS A 431 -7.45 -28.96 -6.88
C HIS A 431 -8.04 -30.36 -6.78
N GLN A 432 -8.07 -30.95 -5.58
CA GLN A 432 -8.65 -32.28 -5.37
C GLN A 432 -10.16 -32.30 -5.62
N ILE A 433 -10.91 -31.27 -5.20
CA ILE A 433 -12.34 -31.11 -5.49
C ILE A 433 -12.59 -31.07 -7.00
N GLN A 434 -11.84 -30.23 -7.74
CA GLN A 434 -12.00 -30.11 -9.19
C GLN A 434 -11.55 -31.37 -9.93
N LYS A 435 -10.51 -32.05 -9.44
CA LYS A 435 -10.03 -33.33 -10.00
C LYS A 435 -11.07 -34.43 -9.84
N ALA A 436 -11.64 -34.60 -8.65
CA ALA A 436 -12.70 -35.59 -8.40
C ALA A 436 -13.91 -35.38 -9.32
N LYS A 437 -14.30 -34.12 -9.55
CA LYS A 437 -15.36 -33.75 -10.49
C LYS A 437 -15.04 -34.11 -11.94
N ARG A 438 -13.82 -33.83 -12.39
CA ARG A 438 -13.38 -34.08 -13.79
C ARG A 438 -13.18 -35.56 -14.09
N GLU A 439 -12.63 -36.31 -13.13
CA GLU A 439 -12.32 -37.74 -13.28
C GLU A 439 -13.47 -38.65 -12.84
N SER A 440 -14.63 -38.09 -12.48
CA SER A 440 -15.79 -38.84 -11.96
C SER A 440 -15.47 -39.74 -10.77
N LYS A 441 -14.60 -39.26 -9.87
CA LYS A 441 -14.17 -39.99 -8.65
C LYS A 441 -14.92 -39.50 -7.42
N ASP A 442 -14.86 -40.31 -6.37
CA ASP A 442 -15.43 -40.01 -5.07
C ASP A 442 -14.44 -39.22 -4.20
N LEU A 443 -14.94 -38.20 -3.52
CA LEU A 443 -14.17 -37.37 -2.59
C LEU A 443 -15.09 -36.79 -1.51
N HIS A 444 -14.70 -36.97 -0.26
CA HIS A 444 -15.36 -36.37 0.90
C HIS A 444 -14.40 -35.43 1.62
N VAL A 445 -14.80 -34.17 1.74
CA VAL A 445 -14.07 -33.11 2.44
C VAL A 445 -14.92 -32.62 3.60
N VAL A 446 -14.37 -32.62 4.82
CA VAL A 446 -15.08 -32.09 6.00
C VAL A 446 -14.22 -31.01 6.64
N PHE A 447 -14.77 -29.80 6.72
CA PHE A 447 -14.21 -28.66 7.43
C PHE A 447 -14.75 -28.68 8.86
N LEU A 448 -13.86 -28.81 9.84
CA LEU A 448 -14.19 -28.92 11.26
C LEU A 448 -13.80 -27.62 11.97
N ASP A 449 -14.69 -27.15 12.85
CA ASP A 449 -14.49 -25.98 13.71
C ASP A 449 -14.52 -26.42 15.17
N LEU A 450 -13.54 -25.99 15.97
CA LEU A 450 -13.46 -26.33 17.40
C LEU A 450 -14.18 -25.30 18.27
N ALA A 451 -14.90 -25.76 19.28
CA ALA A 451 -15.56 -24.88 20.25
C ALA A 451 -14.52 -24.20 21.16
N ASN A 452 -14.48 -22.87 21.12
CA ASN A 452 -13.59 -22.04 21.94
C ASN A 452 -12.12 -22.51 21.93
N ALA A 453 -11.58 -22.89 20.76
CA ALA A 453 -10.33 -23.64 20.64
C ALA A 453 -9.18 -23.13 21.53
N PHE A 454 -8.87 -21.82 21.51
CA PHE A 454 -7.80 -21.26 22.35
C PHE A 454 -8.16 -21.18 23.84
N GLY A 455 -9.44 -20.99 24.18
CA GLY A 455 -9.90 -20.91 25.56
C GLY A 455 -10.07 -22.28 26.23
N SER A 456 -10.24 -23.35 25.45
CA SER A 456 -10.53 -24.70 25.97
C SER A 456 -9.32 -25.62 26.11
N VAL A 457 -8.13 -25.25 25.60
CA VAL A 457 -6.94 -26.12 25.67
C VAL A 457 -6.46 -26.32 27.10
N PRO A 458 -6.47 -27.54 27.67
CA PRO A 458 -5.95 -27.78 29.02
C PRO A 458 -4.43 -27.61 29.05
N HIS A 459 -3.85 -27.03 30.11
CA HIS A 459 -2.38 -26.93 30.19
C HIS A 459 -1.69 -28.28 30.25
N LYS A 460 -2.38 -29.32 30.76
CA LYS A 460 -1.86 -30.68 30.84
C LYS A 460 -1.50 -31.28 29.49
N ILE A 461 -2.28 -31.04 28.43
CA ILE A 461 -1.95 -31.54 27.10
C ILE A 461 -0.66 -30.88 26.57
N ILE A 462 -0.38 -29.64 26.97
CA ILE A 462 0.86 -28.94 26.63
C ILE A 462 2.05 -29.59 27.37
N TRP A 463 1.87 -30.00 28.63
CA TRP A 463 2.89 -30.74 29.39
C TRP A 463 3.18 -32.10 28.76
N THR A 464 2.12 -32.85 28.45
CA THR A 464 2.22 -34.12 27.73
C THR A 464 2.93 -33.92 26.39
N ALA A 465 2.65 -32.82 25.67
CA ALA A 465 3.32 -32.51 24.41
C ALA A 465 4.81 -32.20 24.55
N LEU A 466 5.21 -31.40 25.53
CA LEU A 466 6.62 -31.09 25.76
C LEU A 466 7.43 -32.35 26.09
N ASN A 467 6.86 -33.24 26.91
CA ASN A 467 7.49 -34.51 27.25
C ASN A 467 7.55 -35.46 26.05
N TYR A 468 6.45 -35.57 25.30
CA TYR A 468 6.35 -36.44 24.14
C TYR A 468 7.32 -36.04 23.02
N PHE A 469 7.59 -34.75 22.81
CA PHE A 469 8.58 -34.29 21.82
C PHE A 469 10.00 -34.12 22.38
N ASN A 470 10.31 -34.79 23.49
CA ASN A 470 11.64 -34.82 24.11
C ASN A 470 12.24 -33.41 24.34
N VAL A 471 11.40 -32.42 24.68
CA VAL A 471 11.87 -31.05 24.95
C VAL A 471 12.65 -31.04 26.28
N PRO A 472 13.85 -30.44 26.33
CA PRO A 472 14.66 -30.48 27.54
C PRO A 472 13.97 -29.90 28.77
N ARG A 473 14.25 -30.49 29.94
CA ARG A 473 13.65 -30.13 31.23
C ARG A 473 13.69 -28.63 31.52
N THR A 474 14.83 -27.97 31.34
CA THR A 474 14.99 -26.52 31.55
C THR A 474 13.96 -25.68 30.79
N ILE A 475 13.68 -26.05 29.53
CA ILE A 475 12.72 -25.35 28.69
C ILE A 475 11.29 -25.67 29.13
N THR A 476 11.03 -26.93 29.46
CA THR A 476 9.75 -27.38 30.00
C THR A 476 9.42 -26.64 31.31
N THR A 477 10.38 -26.48 32.23
CA THR A 477 10.23 -25.72 33.48
C THR A 477 9.87 -24.26 33.20
N LEU A 478 10.56 -23.61 32.25
CA LEU A 478 10.29 -22.21 31.89
C LEU A 478 8.87 -22.01 31.34
N ILE A 479 8.41 -22.92 30.47
CA ILE A 479 7.06 -22.87 29.90
C ILE A 479 6.01 -23.18 31.00
N GLN A 480 6.26 -24.18 31.85
CA GLN A 480 5.42 -24.48 33.03
C GLN A 480 5.30 -23.30 33.99
N SER A 481 6.43 -22.65 34.30
CA SER A 481 6.49 -21.46 35.15
C SER A 481 5.67 -20.31 34.59
N PHE A 482 5.58 -20.19 33.26
CA PHE A 482 4.73 -19.21 32.60
C PHE A 482 3.23 -19.52 32.72
N PHE A 483 2.80 -20.76 32.43
CA PHE A 483 1.37 -21.12 32.42
C PHE A 483 0.75 -21.36 33.81
N ARG A 484 1.56 -21.61 34.85
CA ARG A 484 1.08 -21.93 36.20
C ARG A 484 0.19 -20.87 36.86
N ASP A 485 0.46 -19.59 36.60
CA ASP A 485 -0.20 -18.44 37.24
C ASP A 485 -0.34 -17.29 36.22
N ILE A 486 -1.02 -17.59 35.11
CA ILE A 486 -1.38 -16.57 34.13
C ILE A 486 -2.59 -15.80 34.65
N GLN A 487 -2.50 -14.48 34.64
CA GLN A 487 -3.59 -13.61 35.07
C GLN A 487 -4.04 -12.70 33.94
N LEU A 488 -5.35 -12.61 33.72
CA LEU A 488 -5.98 -11.77 32.72
C LEU A 488 -6.96 -10.81 33.39
N CYS A 489 -6.95 -9.54 33.01
CA CYS A 489 -8.05 -8.62 33.29
C CYS A 489 -8.55 -8.02 31.97
N LEU A 490 -9.84 -7.73 31.84
CA LEU A 490 -10.39 -7.04 30.68
C LEU A 490 -10.68 -5.58 31.00
N THR A 491 -10.27 -4.67 30.10
CA THR A 491 -10.56 -3.24 30.20
C THR A 491 -11.55 -2.83 29.12
N THR A 492 -12.72 -2.33 29.52
CA THR A 492 -13.73 -1.71 28.64
C THR A 492 -13.60 -0.18 28.68
N GLU A 493 -14.47 0.56 27.97
CA GLU A 493 -14.51 2.02 28.07
C GLU A 493 -15.03 2.52 29.43
N GLN A 494 -15.80 1.69 30.15
CA GLN A 494 -16.51 2.08 31.37
C GLN A 494 -15.88 1.50 32.63
N TYR A 495 -15.34 0.28 32.58
CA TYR A 495 -14.82 -0.41 33.75
C TYR A 495 -13.65 -1.34 33.40
N THR A 496 -12.96 -1.84 34.43
CA THR A 496 -11.96 -2.89 34.32
C THR A 496 -12.33 -4.02 35.26
N THR A 497 -12.26 -5.27 34.78
CA THR A 497 -12.54 -6.45 35.60
C THR A 497 -11.44 -6.70 36.63
N ALA A 498 -11.73 -7.50 37.65
CA ALA A 498 -10.72 -8.10 38.50
C ALA A 498 -9.74 -8.95 37.68
N TRP A 499 -8.56 -9.21 38.27
CA TRP A 499 -7.61 -10.17 37.72
C TRP A 499 -8.19 -11.57 37.89
N GLN A 500 -8.23 -12.31 36.79
CA GLN A 500 -8.72 -13.67 36.75
C GLN A 500 -7.60 -14.63 36.39
N SER A 501 -7.55 -15.76 37.09
CA SER A 501 -6.63 -16.84 36.80
C SER A 501 -7.07 -17.59 35.55
N LEU A 502 -6.16 -17.73 34.58
CA LEU A 502 -6.38 -18.50 33.37
C LEU A 502 -5.95 -19.96 33.63
N GLU A 503 -6.87 -20.79 34.13
CA GLU A 503 -6.54 -22.18 34.49
C GLU A 503 -6.60 -23.16 33.31
N VAL A 504 -7.41 -22.82 32.31
CA VAL A 504 -7.52 -23.51 31.02
C VAL A 504 -7.43 -22.48 29.89
N GLY A 505 -6.85 -22.92 28.78
CA GLY A 505 -6.67 -22.11 27.58
C GLY A 505 -5.35 -21.37 27.52
N ILE A 506 -5.16 -20.68 26.40
CA ILE A 506 -3.95 -19.94 26.05
C ILE A 506 -4.26 -18.47 25.75
N MET A 507 -3.31 -17.59 26.01
CA MET A 507 -3.50 -16.16 25.77
C MET A 507 -3.39 -15.78 24.28
N ALA A 508 -4.50 -15.29 23.72
CA ALA A 508 -4.55 -14.73 22.37
C ALA A 508 -3.75 -13.41 22.27
N GLY A 509 -2.48 -13.49 21.85
CA GLY A 509 -1.55 -12.36 21.76
C GLY A 509 -0.17 -12.62 22.38
N CYS A 510 -0.01 -13.76 23.04
CA CYS A 510 1.28 -14.30 23.46
C CYS A 510 2.06 -14.89 22.29
N THR A 511 3.39 -14.85 22.34
CA THR A 511 4.27 -15.33 21.27
C THR A 511 4.57 -16.82 21.35
N ILE A 512 4.60 -17.41 22.55
CA ILE A 512 4.79 -18.87 22.74
C ILE A 512 3.48 -19.65 22.62
N SER A 513 2.34 -19.04 22.97
CA SER A 513 1.04 -19.71 22.98
C SER A 513 0.62 -20.35 21.65
N PRO A 514 0.80 -19.71 20.47
CA PRO A 514 0.48 -20.35 19.19
C PRO A 514 1.25 -21.65 18.97
N LEU A 515 2.55 -21.67 19.30
CA LEU A 515 3.39 -22.85 19.13
C LEU A 515 3.01 -23.97 20.11
N ALA A 516 2.71 -23.61 21.37
CA ALA A 516 2.20 -24.57 22.36
C ALA A 516 0.87 -25.21 21.91
N PHE A 517 -0.02 -24.42 21.31
CA PHE A 517 -1.26 -24.93 20.71
C PHE A 517 -0.98 -25.85 19.52
N THR A 518 -0.07 -25.46 18.62
CA THR A 518 0.35 -26.31 17.49
C THR A 518 0.86 -27.66 17.97
N MET A 519 1.69 -27.70 19.02
CA MET A 519 2.20 -28.95 19.61
C MET A 519 1.09 -29.83 20.20
N ALA A 520 0.15 -29.22 20.94
CA ALA A 520 -1.01 -29.93 21.49
C ALA A 520 -1.86 -30.55 20.37
N MET A 521 -2.16 -29.77 19.33
CA MET A 521 -2.91 -30.24 18.17
C MET A 521 -2.17 -31.33 17.39
N GLU A 522 -0.84 -31.23 17.26
CA GLU A 522 -0.03 -32.25 16.58
C GLU A 522 -0.18 -33.62 17.23
N ILE A 523 -0.23 -33.70 18.57
CA ILE A 523 -0.51 -34.96 19.29
C ILE A 523 -1.86 -35.54 18.91
N ILE A 524 -2.92 -34.72 18.95
CA ILE A 524 -4.29 -35.14 18.62
C ILE A 524 -4.34 -35.64 17.18
N ILE A 525 -3.73 -34.92 16.25
CA ILE A 525 -3.69 -35.26 14.83
C ILE A 525 -2.90 -36.57 14.61
N ARG A 526 -1.75 -36.73 15.27
CA ARG A 526 -0.94 -37.94 15.18
C ARG A 526 -1.69 -39.17 15.70
N ALA A 527 -2.47 -39.04 16.77
CA ALA A 527 -3.28 -40.12 17.29
C ALA A 527 -4.45 -40.51 16.35
N SER A 528 -4.98 -39.57 15.55
CA SER A 528 -6.15 -39.85 14.69
C SER A 528 -5.81 -40.27 13.26
N ARG A 529 -4.65 -39.88 12.73
CA ARG A 529 -4.38 -39.99 11.27
C ARG A 529 -4.15 -41.41 10.74
N TRP A 530 -3.78 -42.37 11.57
CA TRP A 530 -3.39 -43.72 11.12
C TRP A 530 -4.58 -44.63 10.77
N VAL A 531 -5.79 -44.27 11.22
CA VAL A 531 -7.00 -45.07 11.01
C VAL A 531 -7.39 -45.17 9.54
N VAL A 532 -7.07 -44.15 8.75
CA VAL A 532 -7.35 -44.13 7.31
C VAL A 532 -6.20 -43.47 6.58
N GLY A 533 -5.82 -44.00 5.43
CA GLY A 533 -4.90 -43.28 4.56
C GLY A 533 -5.67 -42.29 3.67
N GLY A 534 -5.09 -41.11 3.43
CA GLY A 534 -5.72 -40.07 2.63
C GLY A 534 -5.76 -40.37 1.13
N VAL A 535 -6.14 -39.35 0.35
CA VAL A 535 -6.37 -39.46 -1.10
C VAL A 535 -5.06 -39.66 -1.85
N ARG A 536 -5.02 -40.60 -2.80
CA ARG A 536 -3.87 -40.81 -3.70
C ARG A 536 -3.84 -39.75 -4.80
N THR A 537 -2.68 -39.18 -5.05
CA THR A 537 -2.43 -38.27 -6.18
C THR A 537 -2.15 -39.07 -7.45
N SER A 538 -2.03 -38.39 -8.60
CA SER A 538 -1.75 -39.03 -9.90
C SER A 538 -0.37 -39.67 -9.95
N GLU A 539 0.55 -39.15 -9.15
CA GLU A 539 1.96 -39.52 -9.06
C GLU A 539 2.17 -40.69 -8.08
N GLY A 540 1.08 -41.29 -7.57
CA GLY A 540 1.12 -42.41 -6.62
C GLY A 540 1.33 -42.00 -5.16
N LEU A 541 1.61 -40.73 -4.87
CA LEU A 541 1.75 -40.23 -3.50
C LEU A 541 0.41 -40.19 -2.77
N ARG A 542 0.45 -40.28 -1.44
CA ARG A 542 -0.74 -40.22 -0.60
C ARG A 542 -0.78 -38.90 0.17
N LEU A 543 -1.82 -38.10 -0.06
CA LEU A 543 -2.06 -36.90 0.75
C LEU A 543 -2.38 -37.32 2.18
N PRO A 544 -2.00 -36.51 3.18
CA PRO A 544 -2.45 -36.76 4.54
C PRO A 544 -3.98 -36.64 4.61
N PRO A 545 -4.66 -37.53 5.37
CA PRO A 545 -6.11 -37.53 5.50
C PRO A 545 -6.63 -36.32 6.27
N ILE A 546 -5.78 -35.69 7.08
CA ILE A 546 -6.06 -34.48 7.87
C ILE A 546 -5.10 -33.38 7.40
N ARG A 547 -5.63 -32.16 7.29
CA ARG A 547 -4.88 -30.92 7.12
C ARG A 547 -5.32 -29.93 8.19
N ALA A 548 -4.39 -29.20 8.77
CA ALA A 548 -4.65 -28.30 9.88
C ALA A 548 -4.00 -26.92 9.66
N TYR A 549 -4.72 -25.87 10.01
CA TYR A 549 -4.17 -24.52 10.11
C TYR A 549 -4.61 -23.92 11.45
N MET A 550 -3.77 -24.09 12.48
CA MET A 550 -4.17 -23.92 13.88
C MET A 550 -5.38 -24.82 14.20
N ASP A 551 -6.52 -24.22 14.53
CA ASP A 551 -7.79 -24.82 14.89
C ASP A 551 -8.64 -25.22 13.66
N ASP A 552 -8.39 -24.61 12.49
CA ASP A 552 -9.08 -24.97 11.25
C ASP A 552 -8.60 -26.35 10.76
N LEU A 553 -9.39 -27.39 11.04
CA LEU A 553 -9.14 -28.77 10.62
C LEU A 553 -9.94 -29.09 9.34
N THR A 554 -9.29 -29.73 8.37
CA THR A 554 -9.94 -30.21 7.15
C THR A 554 -9.56 -31.66 6.89
N THR A 555 -10.54 -32.52 6.69
CA THR A 555 -10.30 -33.92 6.31
C THR A 555 -10.50 -34.11 4.81
N LEU A 556 -9.70 -34.98 4.18
CA LEU A 556 -9.84 -35.37 2.78
C LEU A 556 -9.74 -36.89 2.65
N THR A 557 -10.84 -37.52 2.23
CA THR A 557 -10.94 -38.98 2.13
C THR A 557 -11.70 -39.40 0.87
N SER A 558 -11.44 -40.61 0.37
CA SER A 558 -12.05 -41.10 -0.88
C SER A 558 -13.37 -41.85 -0.69
N THR A 559 -13.68 -42.34 0.53
CA THR A 559 -14.90 -43.13 0.78
C THR A 559 -15.60 -42.68 2.06
N LYS A 560 -16.94 -42.76 2.06
CA LYS A 560 -17.80 -42.39 3.20
C LYS A 560 -17.42 -43.13 4.48
N ALA A 561 -17.11 -44.43 4.37
CA ALA A 561 -16.71 -45.26 5.51
C ALA A 561 -15.39 -44.78 6.13
N CYS A 562 -14.40 -44.42 5.30
CA CYS A 562 -13.15 -43.84 5.79
C CYS A 562 -13.37 -42.49 6.47
N THR A 563 -14.21 -41.62 5.90
CA THR A 563 -14.55 -40.34 6.56
C THR A 563 -15.18 -40.56 7.92
N ARG A 564 -16.16 -41.48 8.03
CA ARG A 564 -16.84 -41.80 9.30
C ARG A 564 -15.87 -42.33 10.35
N ARG A 565 -14.99 -43.28 10.00
CA ARG A 565 -13.98 -43.82 10.92
C ARG A 565 -13.01 -42.74 11.39
N LEU A 566 -12.56 -41.86 10.49
CA LEU A 566 -11.66 -40.76 10.84
C LEU A 566 -12.34 -39.74 11.76
N LEU A 567 -13.59 -39.36 11.49
CA LEU A 567 -14.34 -38.43 12.32
C LEU A 567 -14.61 -39.01 13.71
N ALA A 568 -14.95 -40.29 13.81
CA ALA A 568 -15.14 -40.98 15.09
C ALA A 568 -13.85 -40.96 15.93
N LYS A 569 -12.70 -41.32 15.33
CA LYS A 569 -11.42 -41.29 16.05
C LYS A 569 -10.97 -39.86 16.39
N LEU A 570 -11.22 -38.89 15.51
CA LEU A 570 -10.96 -37.47 15.81
C LEU A 570 -11.80 -37.00 16.99
N GLN A 571 -13.08 -37.36 17.04
CA GLN A 571 -13.97 -37.01 18.15
C GLN A 571 -13.50 -37.65 19.47
N GLU A 572 -13.14 -38.93 19.45
CA GLU A 572 -12.58 -39.64 20.60
C GLU A 572 -11.32 -38.92 21.14
N ASN A 573 -10.35 -38.64 20.27
CA ASN A 573 -9.10 -38.00 20.67
C ASN A 573 -9.27 -36.52 21.07
N ILE A 574 -10.21 -35.80 20.46
CA ILE A 574 -10.52 -34.41 20.85
C ILE A 574 -11.23 -34.39 22.22
N LYS A 575 -12.13 -35.34 22.48
CA LYS A 575 -12.74 -35.52 23.81
C LYS A 575 -11.71 -35.93 24.86
N TRP A 576 -10.78 -36.82 24.52
CA TRP A 576 -9.63 -37.17 25.38
C TRP A 576 -8.78 -35.95 25.73
N ALA A 577 -8.57 -35.06 24.77
CA ALA A 577 -7.91 -33.77 24.96
C ALA A 577 -8.76 -32.75 25.74
N GLN A 578 -9.97 -33.13 26.19
CA GLN A 578 -10.95 -32.27 26.87
C GLN A 578 -11.36 -31.04 26.05
N MET A 579 -11.36 -31.20 24.73
CA MET A 579 -11.82 -30.20 23.78
C MET A 579 -13.08 -30.70 23.05
N GLU A 580 -13.74 -29.82 22.32
CA GLU A 580 -14.99 -30.14 21.65
C GLU A 580 -15.02 -29.62 20.21
N ILE A 581 -15.55 -30.43 19.29
CA ILE A 581 -15.85 -30.02 17.91
C ILE A 581 -17.23 -29.38 17.90
N LYS A 582 -17.42 -28.27 17.18
CA LYS A 582 -18.71 -27.60 17.02
C LYS A 582 -19.37 -28.01 15.69
N PRO A 583 -20.33 -28.94 15.67
CA PRO A 583 -20.90 -29.47 14.41
C PRO A 583 -21.69 -28.39 13.66
N SER A 584 -22.38 -27.50 14.39
CA SER A 584 -23.16 -26.40 13.82
C SER A 584 -22.33 -25.37 13.02
N LYS A 585 -21.01 -25.30 13.25
CA LYS A 585 -20.07 -24.46 12.50
C LYS A 585 -19.23 -25.25 11.48
N SER A 586 -19.12 -26.56 11.66
CA SER A 586 -18.44 -27.48 10.75
C SER A 586 -19.25 -27.73 9.47
N ARG A 587 -18.62 -28.06 8.34
CA ARG A 587 -19.29 -28.24 7.05
C ARG A 587 -18.72 -29.38 6.23
N SER A 588 -19.55 -30.06 5.45
CA SER A 588 -19.11 -31.15 4.57
C SER A 588 -19.37 -30.88 3.08
N VAL A 589 -18.46 -31.39 2.24
CA VAL A 589 -18.57 -31.48 0.78
C VAL A 589 -18.39 -32.95 0.42
N SER A 590 -19.39 -33.55 -0.21
CA SER A 590 -19.32 -34.92 -0.71
C SER A 590 -19.49 -34.92 -2.23
N ILE A 591 -18.52 -35.47 -2.94
CA ILE A 591 -18.57 -35.69 -4.38
C ILE A 591 -18.61 -37.19 -4.60
N VAL A 592 -19.62 -37.68 -5.31
CA VAL A 592 -19.79 -39.09 -5.67
C VAL A 592 -19.96 -39.18 -7.18
N LYS A 593 -19.13 -40.01 -7.83
CA LYS A 593 -19.08 -40.14 -9.30
C LYS A 593 -19.00 -38.79 -10.02
N GLY A 594 -18.20 -37.87 -9.47
CA GLY A 594 -18.00 -36.50 -9.98
C GLY A 594 -19.16 -35.51 -9.78
N LYS A 595 -20.26 -35.91 -9.15
CA LYS A 595 -21.40 -35.03 -8.83
C LYS A 595 -21.46 -34.72 -7.34
N LEU A 596 -21.97 -33.55 -6.98
CA LEU A 596 -22.18 -33.18 -5.58
C LEU A 596 -23.30 -34.04 -4.99
N ASP A 597 -23.02 -34.69 -3.87
CA ASP A 597 -23.91 -35.57 -3.12
C ASP A 597 -24.30 -34.92 -1.78
N GLN A 598 -25.53 -35.16 -1.32
CA GLN A 598 -26.07 -34.60 -0.06
C GLN A 598 -25.73 -35.46 1.18
N CYS A 599 -24.67 -36.24 1.11
CA CYS A 599 -24.28 -37.11 2.22
C CYS A 599 -23.91 -36.30 3.47
N ARG A 600 -24.67 -36.54 4.55
CA ARG A 600 -24.42 -35.97 5.88
C ARG A 600 -23.47 -36.85 6.69
N PHE A 601 -22.56 -36.18 7.39
CA PHE A 601 -21.67 -36.78 8.39
C PHE A 601 -22.08 -36.32 9.77
N TYR A 602 -21.66 -37.04 10.80
CA TYR A 602 -22.08 -36.84 12.19
C TYR A 602 -20.86 -36.78 13.11
N ILE A 603 -20.97 -36.00 14.18
CA ILE A 603 -20.05 -36.01 15.32
C ILE A 603 -20.90 -36.42 16.53
N GLY A 604 -20.76 -37.67 16.99
CA GLY A 604 -21.73 -38.27 17.90
C GLY A 604 -23.09 -38.35 17.22
N GLU A 605 -24.11 -37.74 17.82
CA GLU A 605 -25.49 -37.69 17.29
C GLU A 605 -25.75 -36.43 16.44
N ASP A 606 -24.87 -35.42 16.53
CA ASP A 606 -25.09 -34.13 15.89
C ASP A 606 -24.72 -34.16 14.39
N PRO A 607 -25.63 -33.75 13.49
CA PRO A 607 -25.35 -33.69 12.06
C PRO A 607 -24.46 -32.50 11.69
N ILE A 608 -23.49 -32.73 10.81
CA ILE A 608 -22.70 -31.68 10.17
C ILE A 608 -23.46 -31.18 8.92
N PRO A 609 -23.82 -29.89 8.84
CA PRO A 609 -24.47 -29.32 7.67
C PRO A 609 -23.61 -29.41 6.41
N THR A 610 -24.25 -29.63 5.26
CA THR A 610 -23.58 -29.68 3.95
C THR A 610 -23.37 -28.27 3.37
N VAL A 611 -22.44 -28.12 2.42
CA VAL A 611 -22.22 -26.83 1.73
C VAL A 611 -23.39 -26.32 0.90
N THR A 612 -24.33 -27.21 0.56
CA THR A 612 -25.59 -26.92 -0.12
C THR A 612 -26.60 -26.24 0.80
N GLU A 613 -26.63 -26.64 2.07
CA GLU A 613 -27.46 -25.97 3.08
C GLU A 613 -26.87 -24.62 3.47
N ARG A 614 -25.55 -24.57 3.74
CA ARG A 614 -24.85 -23.35 4.13
C ARG A 614 -23.44 -23.34 3.56
N PRO A 615 -23.06 -22.33 2.74
CA PRO A 615 -21.71 -22.24 2.20
C PRO A 615 -20.69 -22.04 3.32
N VAL A 616 -19.47 -22.53 3.09
CA VAL A 616 -18.37 -22.46 4.06
C VAL A 616 -17.25 -21.57 3.54
N LYS A 617 -16.66 -20.78 4.43
CA LYS A 617 -15.43 -20.03 4.14
C LYS A 617 -14.29 -20.66 4.91
N SER A 618 -13.33 -21.26 4.21
CA SER A 618 -12.11 -21.82 4.79
C SER A 618 -10.88 -21.12 4.22
N LEU A 619 -9.98 -20.66 5.10
CA LEU A 619 -8.70 -20.00 4.77
C LEU A 619 -8.77 -18.86 3.73
N GLY A 620 -9.93 -18.22 3.61
CA GLY A 620 -10.17 -17.10 2.70
C GLY A 620 -10.95 -17.44 1.43
N ARG A 621 -11.17 -18.73 1.14
CA ARG A 621 -11.95 -19.22 0.00
C ARG A 621 -13.35 -19.65 0.43
N TRP A 622 -14.36 -19.27 -0.36
CA TRP A 622 -15.73 -19.77 -0.22
C TRP A 622 -15.93 -21.05 -1.02
N TYR A 623 -16.65 -22.00 -0.42
CA TYR A 623 -17.12 -23.22 -1.05
C TYR A 623 -18.64 -23.26 -0.94
N ASP A 624 -19.31 -23.37 -2.10
CA ASP A 624 -20.76 -23.40 -2.23
C ASP A 624 -21.20 -24.64 -3.03
N ALA A 625 -22.51 -24.84 -3.16
CA ALA A 625 -23.10 -25.92 -3.94
C ALA A 625 -22.67 -25.97 -5.42
N SER A 626 -22.28 -24.83 -5.99
CA SER A 626 -21.89 -24.77 -7.40
C SER A 626 -20.50 -25.34 -7.64
N LEU A 627 -19.65 -25.32 -6.60
CA LEU A 627 -18.21 -25.62 -6.67
C LEU A 627 -17.54 -24.89 -7.84
N LYS A 628 -17.96 -23.65 -8.09
CA LYS A 628 -17.43 -22.72 -9.08
C LYS A 628 -17.18 -21.37 -8.43
N ASP A 629 -16.25 -20.60 -9.00
CA ASP A 629 -15.90 -19.28 -8.48
C ASP A 629 -16.77 -18.14 -9.02
N SER A 630 -17.82 -18.43 -9.80
CA SER A 630 -18.63 -17.42 -10.49
C SER A 630 -19.24 -16.38 -9.55
N VAL A 631 -19.83 -16.83 -8.43
CA VAL A 631 -20.45 -15.94 -7.43
C VAL A 631 -19.40 -15.00 -6.83
N GLN A 632 -18.23 -15.54 -6.49
CA GLN A 632 -17.14 -14.76 -5.91
C GLN A 632 -16.53 -13.78 -6.92
N ILE A 633 -16.44 -14.15 -8.20
CA ILE A 633 -16.00 -13.25 -9.28
C ILE A 633 -16.96 -12.05 -9.42
N ASP A 634 -18.27 -12.31 -9.35
CA ASP A 634 -19.27 -11.24 -9.44
C ASP A 634 -19.28 -10.37 -8.17
N GLN A 635 -19.05 -10.94 -6.99
CA GLN A 635 -18.85 -10.17 -5.75
C GLN A 635 -17.60 -9.28 -5.83
N ILE A 636 -16.48 -9.77 -6.37
CA ILE A 636 -15.26 -8.96 -6.57
C ILE A 636 -15.53 -7.78 -7.50
N LYS A 637 -16.34 -7.99 -8.54
CA LYS A 637 -16.75 -6.93 -9.46
C LYS A 637 -17.59 -5.87 -8.75
N GLU A 638 -18.54 -6.28 -7.92
CA GLU A 638 -19.37 -5.35 -7.16
C GLU A 638 -18.59 -4.62 -6.07
N ASP A 639 -17.69 -5.31 -5.37
CA ASP A 639 -16.75 -4.71 -4.40
C ASP A 639 -15.83 -3.69 -5.07
N THR A 640 -15.35 -3.98 -6.28
CA THR A 640 -14.57 -3.03 -7.08
C THR A 640 -15.38 -1.80 -7.44
N ASN A 641 -16.63 -1.98 -7.89
CA ASN A 641 -17.55 -0.90 -8.23
C ASN A 641 -17.85 0.00 -7.02
N ASN A 642 -18.19 -0.61 -5.89
CA ASN A 642 -18.49 0.08 -4.64
C ASN A 642 -17.26 0.79 -4.07
N GLY A 643 -16.09 0.16 -4.14
CA GLY A 643 -14.82 0.78 -3.77
C GLY A 643 -14.51 2.01 -4.60
N LEU A 644 -14.64 1.92 -5.94
CA LEU A 644 -14.41 3.06 -6.85
C LEU A 644 -15.41 4.19 -6.62
N LYS A 645 -16.71 3.89 -6.46
CA LYS A 645 -17.75 4.87 -6.12
C LYS A 645 -17.45 5.55 -4.78
N THR A 646 -16.98 4.80 -3.79
CA THR A 646 -16.64 5.33 -2.46
C THR A 646 -15.46 6.29 -2.54
N ILE A 647 -14.39 5.95 -3.28
CA ILE A 647 -13.29 6.87 -3.57
C ILE A 647 -13.80 8.10 -4.32
N ASP A 648 -14.65 7.92 -5.34
CA ASP A 648 -15.11 9.03 -6.18
C ASP A 648 -15.99 10.03 -5.42
N LYS A 649 -16.79 9.55 -4.46
CA LYS A 649 -17.59 10.39 -3.55
C LYS A 649 -16.73 11.22 -2.60
N THR A 650 -15.45 10.89 -2.40
CA THR A 650 -14.57 11.72 -1.57
C THR A 650 -14.37 13.11 -2.19
N LEU A 651 -14.30 14.13 -1.33
CA LEU A 651 -14.02 15.51 -1.73
C LEU A 651 -12.53 15.77 -2.04
N LEU A 652 -11.74 14.71 -2.20
CA LEU A 652 -10.32 14.78 -2.51
C LEU A 652 -10.09 15.15 -3.99
N PRO A 653 -9.05 15.94 -4.29
CA PRO A 653 -8.49 16.05 -5.63
C PRO A 653 -8.19 14.69 -6.27
N GLY A 654 -8.36 14.57 -7.59
CA GLY A 654 -8.25 13.30 -8.31
C GLY A 654 -6.90 12.59 -8.15
N ARG A 655 -5.80 13.33 -8.05
CA ARG A 655 -4.47 12.79 -7.74
C ARG A 655 -4.37 12.05 -6.40
N PHE A 656 -5.11 12.48 -5.38
CA PHE A 656 -5.17 11.77 -4.10
C PHE A 656 -6.15 10.59 -4.15
N LYS A 657 -7.21 10.69 -4.95
CA LYS A 657 -8.10 9.54 -5.24
C LYS A 657 -7.33 8.39 -5.90
N LEU A 658 -6.41 8.68 -6.82
CA LEU A 658 -5.51 7.68 -7.39
C LEU A 658 -4.64 7.00 -6.34
N TRP A 659 -4.14 7.77 -5.36
CA TRP A 659 -3.38 7.19 -4.26
C TRP A 659 -4.26 6.25 -3.42
N CYS A 660 -5.52 6.61 -3.17
CA CYS A 660 -6.49 5.74 -2.50
C CYS A 660 -6.80 4.46 -3.29
N LEU A 661 -6.82 4.54 -4.62
CA LEU A 661 -6.94 3.36 -5.49
C LEU A 661 -5.72 2.44 -5.34
N GLN A 662 -4.52 3.00 -5.49
CA GLN A 662 -3.25 2.24 -5.50
C GLN A 662 -2.97 1.54 -4.16
N PHE A 663 -3.15 2.23 -3.03
CA PHE A 663 -2.78 1.72 -1.71
C PHE A 663 -3.96 1.29 -0.84
N GLY A 664 -5.20 1.55 -1.28
CA GLY A 664 -6.41 1.23 -0.54
C GLY A 664 -7.25 0.14 -1.17
N LEU A 665 -7.68 0.34 -2.42
CA LEU A 665 -8.57 -0.60 -3.11
C LEU A 665 -7.79 -1.76 -3.73
N LEU A 666 -6.72 -1.48 -4.47
CA LEU A 666 -5.96 -2.51 -5.19
C LEU A 666 -5.46 -3.64 -4.26
N PRO A 667 -4.83 -3.39 -3.10
CA PRO A 667 -4.38 -4.46 -2.20
C PRO A 667 -5.52 -5.33 -1.66
N ARG A 668 -6.73 -4.79 -1.51
CA ARG A 668 -7.91 -5.56 -1.08
C ARG A 668 -8.44 -6.48 -2.17
N LEU A 669 -8.29 -6.09 -3.44
CA LEU A 669 -8.66 -6.92 -4.58
C LEU A 669 -7.63 -8.02 -4.85
N MET A 670 -6.34 -7.77 -4.58
CA MET A 670 -5.27 -8.73 -4.88
C MET A 670 -5.42 -10.08 -4.18
N TRP A 671 -5.86 -10.11 -2.92
CA TRP A 671 -6.00 -11.37 -2.18
C TRP A 671 -7.06 -12.30 -2.79
N PRO A 672 -8.32 -11.86 -3.01
CA PRO A 672 -9.30 -12.65 -3.76
C PRO A 672 -8.81 -13.05 -5.16
N LEU A 673 -8.19 -12.11 -5.90
CA LEU A 673 -7.68 -12.39 -7.25
C LEU A 673 -6.58 -13.47 -7.27
N THR A 674 -5.82 -13.63 -6.18
CA THR A 674 -4.78 -14.65 -6.06
C THR A 674 -5.40 -16.02 -5.76
N ILE A 675 -6.37 -16.08 -4.85
CA ILE A 675 -6.99 -17.33 -4.38
C ILE A 675 -7.93 -17.95 -5.41
N TYR A 676 -8.83 -17.16 -6.00
CA TYR A 676 -9.87 -17.69 -6.89
C TYR A 676 -9.34 -17.93 -8.31
N ASP A 677 -9.93 -18.89 -9.01
CA ASP A 677 -9.65 -19.19 -10.41
C ASP A 677 -10.46 -18.26 -11.31
N ILE A 678 -9.83 -17.15 -11.68
CA ILE A 678 -10.48 -16.06 -12.40
C ILE A 678 -9.94 -16.00 -13.82
N PRO A 679 -10.78 -16.13 -14.85
CA PRO A 679 -10.37 -15.94 -16.23
C PRO A 679 -9.80 -14.55 -16.48
N LEU A 680 -8.70 -14.46 -17.24
CA LEU A 680 -8.02 -13.18 -17.53
C LEU A 680 -8.98 -12.10 -18.10
N TYR A 681 -9.95 -12.49 -18.94
CA TYR A 681 -10.91 -11.54 -19.53
C TYR A 681 -11.81 -10.85 -18.49
N LYS A 682 -12.08 -11.49 -17.33
CA LYS A 682 -12.82 -10.87 -16.22
C LYS A 682 -11.96 -9.81 -15.53
N VAL A 683 -10.68 -10.10 -15.32
CA VAL A 683 -9.70 -9.13 -14.78
C VAL A 683 -9.54 -7.94 -15.73
N GLU A 684 -9.50 -8.17 -17.04
CA GLU A 684 -9.48 -7.10 -18.06
C GLU A 684 -10.75 -6.23 -18.01
N LYS A 685 -11.92 -6.79 -17.67
CA LYS A 685 -13.15 -6.00 -17.43
C LYS A 685 -13.01 -5.12 -16.19
N LEU A 686 -12.45 -5.65 -15.10
CA LEU A 686 -12.20 -4.88 -13.87
C LEU A 686 -11.19 -3.75 -14.12
N GLU A 687 -10.10 -4.02 -14.84
CA GLU A 687 -9.11 -3.00 -15.17
C GLU A 687 -9.71 -1.88 -16.03
N ARG A 688 -10.59 -2.20 -16.98
CA ARG A 688 -11.32 -1.19 -17.77
C ARG A 688 -12.16 -0.26 -16.88
N MET A 689 -12.85 -0.82 -15.88
CA MET A 689 -13.60 -0.02 -14.91
C MET A 689 -12.66 0.90 -14.10
N ILE A 690 -11.58 0.35 -13.55
CA ILE A 690 -10.56 1.10 -12.79
C ILE A 690 -9.94 2.22 -13.65
N SER A 691 -9.55 1.89 -14.89
CA SER A 691 -8.95 2.81 -15.85
C SER A 691 -9.89 3.96 -16.18
N SER A 692 -11.19 3.72 -16.31
CA SER A 692 -12.20 4.77 -16.55
C SER A 692 -12.22 5.80 -15.42
N TYR A 693 -12.21 5.34 -14.16
CA TYR A 693 -12.13 6.22 -12.99
C TYR A 693 -10.77 6.92 -12.88
N ALA A 694 -9.67 6.22 -13.15
CA ALA A 694 -8.33 6.81 -13.14
C ALA A 694 -8.21 7.95 -14.17
N LYS A 695 -8.70 7.73 -15.40
CA LYS A 695 -8.79 8.76 -16.46
C LYS A 695 -9.65 9.93 -16.01
N LYS A 696 -10.84 9.68 -15.44
CA LYS A 696 -11.72 10.72 -14.89
C LYS A 696 -11.00 11.56 -13.83
N TRP A 697 -10.29 10.94 -12.90
CA TRP A 697 -9.61 11.64 -11.80
C TRP A 697 -8.38 12.43 -12.25
N LEU A 698 -7.69 12.00 -13.31
CA LEU A 698 -6.61 12.75 -13.95
C LEU A 698 -7.10 13.81 -14.96
N GLY A 699 -8.40 13.87 -15.25
CA GLY A 699 -8.95 14.76 -16.26
C GLY A 699 -8.58 14.34 -17.69
N LEU A 700 -8.39 13.05 -17.94
CA LEU A 700 -8.04 12.49 -19.26
C LEU A 700 -9.28 12.05 -20.04
N PRO A 701 -9.28 12.14 -21.38
CA PRO A 701 -10.39 11.67 -22.20
C PRO A 701 -10.45 10.14 -22.20
N ARG A 702 -11.62 9.56 -22.48
CA ARG A 702 -11.80 8.10 -22.50
C ARG A 702 -10.99 7.38 -23.60
N CYS A 703 -10.72 8.08 -24.70
CA CYS A 703 -9.98 7.57 -25.87
C CYS A 703 -8.48 7.38 -25.66
N ILE A 704 -7.90 7.87 -24.55
CA ILE A 704 -6.47 7.69 -24.28
C ILE A 704 -6.16 6.21 -24.03
N THR A 705 -5.04 5.72 -24.57
CA THR A 705 -4.55 4.36 -24.37
C THR A 705 -4.19 4.10 -22.91
N ASN A 706 -4.35 2.85 -22.46
CA ASN A 706 -3.95 2.44 -21.11
C ASN A 706 -2.41 2.42 -20.94
N SER A 707 -1.64 2.38 -22.03
CA SER A 707 -0.18 2.54 -21.98
C SER A 707 0.24 3.88 -21.36
N ALA A 708 -0.62 4.92 -21.45
CA ALA A 708 -0.40 6.21 -20.80
C ALA A 708 -0.54 6.17 -19.27
N LEU A 709 -1.26 5.18 -18.74
CA LEU A 709 -1.49 5.04 -17.30
C LEU A 709 -0.50 4.10 -16.65
N TYR A 710 -0.21 2.98 -17.31
CA TYR A 710 0.49 1.83 -16.72
C TYR A 710 1.81 1.48 -17.43
N GLY A 711 2.11 2.11 -18.57
CA GLY A 711 3.34 1.85 -19.32
C GLY A 711 4.56 2.50 -18.69
N ARG A 712 5.73 1.90 -18.93
CA ARG A 712 7.06 2.37 -18.54
C ARG A 712 7.81 2.95 -19.75
N GLY A 713 7.10 3.79 -20.51
CA GLY A 713 7.57 4.47 -21.72
C GLY A 713 8.37 5.75 -21.42
N ILE A 714 8.17 6.79 -22.25
CA ILE A 714 8.83 8.09 -22.04
C ILE A 714 8.34 8.80 -20.77
N LEU A 715 7.08 8.61 -20.40
CA LEU A 715 6.48 9.10 -19.16
C LEU A 715 6.00 7.90 -18.34
N GLU A 716 6.55 7.72 -17.14
CA GLU A 716 6.13 6.69 -16.20
C GLU A 716 5.31 7.32 -15.06
N LEU A 717 4.05 6.92 -14.93
CA LEU A 717 3.19 7.28 -13.79
C LEU A 717 3.36 6.26 -12.66
N PRO A 718 3.19 6.66 -11.38
CA PRO A 718 3.36 5.76 -10.24
C PRO A 718 2.10 4.90 -10.01
N LEU A 719 1.53 4.34 -11.08
CA LEU A 719 0.32 3.52 -11.09
C LEU A 719 0.65 2.11 -11.59
N THR A 720 0.02 1.10 -10.99
CA THR A 720 0.17 -0.29 -11.44
C THR A 720 -1.10 -0.79 -12.13
N SER A 721 -0.92 -1.59 -13.18
CA SER A 721 -2.01 -2.30 -13.84
C SER A 721 -2.52 -3.44 -12.95
N LEU A 722 -3.85 -3.61 -12.87
CA LEU A 722 -4.46 -4.73 -12.16
C LEU A 722 -4.13 -6.04 -12.86
N GLN A 723 -4.13 -6.04 -14.19
CA GLN A 723 -3.80 -7.20 -15.02
C GLN A 723 -2.35 -7.65 -14.80
N GLU A 724 -1.39 -6.72 -14.79
CA GLU A 724 0.03 -7.02 -14.51
C GLU A 724 0.19 -7.62 -13.11
N GLU A 725 -0.39 -6.99 -12.08
CA GLU A 725 -0.31 -7.49 -10.71
C GLU A 725 -1.00 -8.84 -10.54
N PHE A 726 -2.11 -9.09 -11.24
CA PHE A 726 -2.78 -10.39 -11.27
C PHE A 726 -1.89 -11.49 -11.87
N LYS A 727 -1.30 -11.24 -13.04
CA LYS A 727 -0.37 -12.18 -13.69
C LYS A 727 0.82 -12.47 -12.77
N CYS A 728 1.43 -11.43 -12.20
CA CYS A 728 2.53 -11.55 -11.25
C CYS A 728 2.15 -12.35 -10.00
N ALA A 729 0.95 -12.12 -9.45
CA ALA A 729 0.48 -12.84 -8.27
C ALA A 729 0.21 -14.32 -8.56
N LYS A 730 -0.37 -14.64 -9.73
CA LYS A 730 -0.61 -16.03 -10.15
C LYS A 730 0.69 -16.77 -10.46
N VAL A 731 1.64 -16.14 -11.16
CA VAL A 731 2.98 -16.72 -11.39
C VAL A 731 3.73 -16.92 -10.07
N ARG A 732 3.63 -15.96 -9.14
CA ARG A 732 4.23 -16.11 -7.81
C ARG A 732 3.61 -17.28 -7.05
N LEU A 733 2.28 -17.42 -7.10
CA LEU A 733 1.58 -18.56 -6.49
C LEU A 733 2.03 -19.89 -7.10
N GLU A 734 2.09 -19.98 -8.44
CA GLU A 734 2.58 -21.15 -9.17
C GLU A 734 3.98 -21.56 -8.70
N MET A 735 4.92 -20.61 -8.65
CA MET A 735 6.26 -20.89 -8.15
C MET A 735 6.27 -21.26 -6.67
N THR A 736 5.39 -20.67 -5.86
CA THR A 736 5.29 -20.99 -4.43
C THR A 736 4.81 -22.42 -4.22
N LEU A 737 3.90 -22.91 -5.06
CA LEU A 737 3.41 -24.28 -5.02
C LEU A 737 4.46 -25.27 -5.56
N ALA A 738 5.07 -24.97 -6.71
CA ALA A 738 6.07 -25.83 -7.34
C ALA A 738 7.40 -25.90 -6.57
N GLU A 739 7.78 -24.84 -5.85
CA GLU A 739 8.98 -24.79 -5.00
C GLU A 739 8.62 -24.89 -3.50
N SER A 740 7.45 -25.47 -3.19
CA SER A 740 7.05 -25.67 -1.79
C SER A 740 8.03 -26.59 -1.07
N ARG A 741 8.20 -26.35 0.23
CA ARG A 741 8.95 -27.25 1.12
C ARG A 741 8.21 -28.58 1.36
N ASP A 742 6.89 -28.58 1.18
CA ASP A 742 6.07 -29.78 1.22
C ASP A 742 6.21 -30.52 -0.11
N THR A 743 6.87 -31.67 -0.08
CA THR A 743 7.17 -32.49 -1.27
C THR A 743 5.90 -32.93 -1.99
N ILE A 744 4.81 -33.18 -1.27
CA ILE A 744 3.54 -33.61 -1.87
C ILE A 744 2.93 -32.46 -2.66
N VAL A 745 2.97 -31.24 -2.12
CA VAL A 745 2.49 -30.03 -2.84
C VAL A 745 3.37 -29.74 -4.06
N ALA A 746 4.69 -29.82 -3.89
CA ALA A 746 5.66 -29.54 -4.95
C ALA A 746 5.59 -30.55 -6.11
N GLN A 747 5.28 -31.82 -5.84
CA GLN A 747 5.15 -32.84 -6.89
C GLN A 747 3.77 -32.83 -7.56
N THR A 748 2.69 -32.59 -6.80
CA THR A 748 1.33 -32.55 -7.37
C THR A 748 1.10 -31.29 -8.21
N VAL A 749 1.77 -30.17 -7.89
CA VAL A 749 1.62 -28.82 -8.46
C VAL A 749 0.15 -28.49 -8.80
N PRO A 750 -0.65 -28.05 -7.81
CA PRO A 750 -2.07 -27.76 -8.01
C PRO A 750 -2.31 -26.83 -9.20
N THR A 751 -3.04 -27.31 -10.21
CA THR A 751 -3.29 -26.55 -11.44
C THR A 751 -4.05 -25.25 -11.14
N LEU A 752 -3.45 -24.11 -11.45
CA LEU A 752 -4.07 -22.79 -11.33
C LEU A 752 -4.79 -22.43 -12.64
N SER A 753 -6.11 -22.18 -12.60
CA SER A 753 -6.87 -21.82 -13.79
C SER A 753 -7.02 -20.30 -13.92
N ALA A 754 -6.58 -19.74 -15.05
CA ALA A 754 -6.79 -18.34 -15.44
C ALA A 754 -7.54 -18.20 -16.78
N GLY A 755 -8.29 -19.24 -17.16
CA GLY A 755 -9.03 -19.34 -18.43
C GLY A 755 -8.15 -19.77 -19.60
N ARG A 756 -8.72 -19.79 -20.81
CA ARG A 756 -8.03 -20.29 -22.03
C ARG A 756 -6.99 -19.33 -22.62
N LYS A 757 -7.08 -18.03 -22.31
CA LYS A 757 -6.27 -16.97 -22.94
C LYS A 757 -4.83 -16.90 -22.40
N TRP A 758 -4.61 -17.37 -21.18
CA TRP A 758 -3.34 -17.22 -20.48
C TRP A 758 -3.21 -18.25 -19.35
N SER A 759 -2.04 -18.89 -19.26
CA SER A 759 -1.72 -19.89 -18.24
C SER A 759 -0.58 -19.40 -17.34
N PRO A 760 -0.72 -19.45 -16.00
CA PRO A 760 0.36 -19.11 -15.07
C PRO A 760 1.60 -20.01 -15.23
N ALA A 761 1.39 -21.32 -15.46
CA ALA A 761 2.45 -22.31 -15.58
C ALA A 761 3.31 -22.05 -16.83
N GLU A 762 2.67 -21.80 -17.98
CA GLU A 762 3.37 -21.48 -19.24
C GLU A 762 4.14 -20.17 -19.11
N ALA A 763 3.52 -19.13 -18.52
CA ALA A 763 4.19 -17.84 -18.32
C ALA A 763 5.41 -17.96 -17.39
N ALA A 764 5.31 -18.75 -16.32
CA ALA A 764 6.42 -19.03 -15.42
C ALA A 764 7.54 -19.80 -16.13
N ALA A 765 7.19 -20.79 -16.95
CA ALA A 765 8.16 -21.57 -17.74
C ALA A 765 8.88 -20.69 -18.78
N GLN A 766 8.14 -19.89 -19.55
CA GLN A 766 8.70 -18.93 -20.52
C GLN A 766 9.65 -17.94 -19.85
N ALA A 767 9.26 -17.37 -18.71
CA ALA A 767 10.12 -16.45 -17.95
C ALA A 767 11.39 -17.15 -17.41
N LYS A 768 11.27 -18.38 -16.88
CA LYS A 768 12.45 -19.18 -16.46
C LYS A 768 13.39 -19.45 -17.64
N THR A 769 12.85 -19.81 -18.80
CA THR A 769 13.64 -20.06 -20.02
C THR A 769 14.33 -18.79 -20.50
N ALA A 770 13.64 -17.64 -20.51
CA ALA A 770 14.22 -16.35 -20.88
C ALA A 770 15.39 -15.96 -19.95
N LEU A 771 15.24 -16.16 -18.63
CA LEU A 771 16.30 -15.89 -17.66
C LEU A 771 17.50 -16.84 -17.81
N ARG A 772 17.25 -18.13 -18.10
CA ARG A 772 18.32 -19.10 -18.40
C ARG A 772 19.04 -18.75 -19.70
N HIS A 773 18.30 -18.32 -20.72
CA HIS A 773 18.88 -17.85 -21.97
C HIS A 773 19.73 -16.59 -21.74
N GLN A 774 19.26 -15.67 -20.91
CA GLN A 774 20.03 -14.48 -20.52
C GLN A 774 21.32 -14.82 -19.76
N ASP A 775 21.31 -15.87 -18.93
CA ASP A 775 22.54 -16.38 -18.28
C ASP A 775 23.55 -16.96 -19.30
N ILE A 776 23.09 -17.45 -20.46
CA ILE A 776 23.95 -17.99 -21.54
C ILE A 776 24.49 -16.86 -22.41
N VAL A 777 23.61 -15.95 -22.86
CA VAL A 777 23.97 -14.83 -23.76
C VAL A 777 24.76 -13.74 -23.01
N GLY A 778 24.66 -13.72 -21.69
CA GLY A 778 25.23 -12.67 -20.85
C GLY A 778 24.31 -11.45 -20.71
N TYR A 779 24.59 -10.62 -19.72
CA TYR A 779 23.82 -9.40 -19.51
C TYR A 779 24.17 -8.36 -20.56
N VAL A 780 23.20 -8.02 -21.42
CA VAL A 780 23.30 -6.83 -22.27
C VAL A 780 23.31 -5.61 -21.36
N GLN A 781 24.47 -4.96 -21.26
CA GLN A 781 24.65 -3.80 -20.41
C GLN A 781 23.97 -2.59 -21.05
N MET A 782 23.01 -1.99 -20.35
CA MET A 782 22.34 -0.77 -20.80
C MET A 782 23.19 0.43 -20.39
N GLY A 783 23.96 1.00 -21.32
CA GLY A 783 24.72 2.24 -21.13
C GLY A 783 26.23 2.11 -21.39
N ARG A 784 26.93 3.26 -21.33
CA ARG A 784 28.37 3.37 -21.66
C ARG A 784 29.33 2.95 -20.54
N GLN A 785 28.87 2.20 -19.53
CA GLN A 785 29.72 1.85 -18.39
C GLN A 785 30.76 0.74 -18.69
N GLY A 786 30.78 0.19 -19.91
CA GLY A 786 31.73 -0.86 -20.30
C GLY A 786 31.43 -2.21 -19.64
N PHE A 787 31.78 -3.31 -20.31
CA PHE A 787 31.56 -4.68 -19.83
C PHE A 787 32.01 -4.84 -18.37
N GLY A 788 31.06 -5.10 -17.45
CA GLY A 788 31.36 -5.50 -16.07
C GLY A 788 31.28 -4.42 -14.97
N ALA A 789 31.03 -3.14 -15.27
CA ALA A 789 31.04 -2.05 -14.28
C ALA A 789 29.66 -1.61 -13.72
N GLY A 790 28.60 -2.41 -13.89
CA GLY A 790 27.26 -2.11 -13.36
C GLY A 790 26.86 -3.02 -12.18
N ASP A 791 25.79 -2.65 -11.46
CA ASP A 791 25.19 -3.51 -10.41
C ASP A 791 24.96 -4.92 -10.97
N VAL A 792 25.73 -5.89 -10.46
CA VAL A 792 25.66 -7.29 -10.91
C VAL A 792 24.29 -7.82 -10.53
N ARG A 793 23.37 -7.89 -11.50
CA ARG A 793 22.15 -8.67 -11.33
C ARG A 793 22.57 -10.11 -11.05
N PRO A 794 22.03 -10.76 -10.01
CA PRO A 794 22.39 -12.14 -9.74
C PRO A 794 21.95 -13.00 -10.93
N SER A 795 22.89 -13.72 -11.55
CA SER A 795 22.60 -14.75 -12.54
C SER A 795 21.57 -15.73 -12.00
N TRP A 796 20.68 -16.25 -12.84
CA TRP A 796 19.69 -17.25 -12.46
C TRP A 796 20.33 -18.45 -11.74
N LYS A 797 21.52 -18.87 -12.19
CA LYS A 797 22.32 -19.93 -11.56
C LYS A 797 22.70 -19.61 -10.11
N LYS A 798 23.24 -18.42 -9.83
CA LYS A 798 23.71 -17.97 -8.50
C LYS A 798 22.60 -17.45 -7.57
N ALA A 799 21.41 -17.17 -8.09
CA ALA A 799 20.30 -16.62 -7.32
C ALA A 799 19.71 -17.65 -6.33
N ASN A 800 19.42 -17.22 -5.11
CA ASN A 800 18.69 -18.03 -4.13
C ASN A 800 17.19 -18.18 -4.52
N PRO A 801 16.42 -19.13 -3.95
CA PRO A 801 15.03 -19.37 -4.37
C PRO A 801 14.11 -18.13 -4.27
N SER A 802 14.32 -17.29 -3.25
CA SER A 802 13.57 -16.04 -3.09
C SER A 802 13.89 -15.04 -4.22
N GLN A 803 15.18 -14.89 -4.54
CA GLN A 803 15.66 -14.06 -5.65
C GLN A 803 15.15 -14.59 -7.00
N ARG A 804 15.19 -15.91 -7.22
CA ARG A 804 14.65 -16.55 -8.44
C ARG A 804 13.18 -16.23 -8.65
N ARG A 805 12.36 -16.28 -7.59
CA ARG A 805 10.94 -15.86 -7.66
C ARG A 805 10.78 -14.39 -8.05
N THR A 806 11.58 -13.50 -7.46
CA THR A 806 11.55 -12.08 -7.84
C THR A 806 11.96 -11.88 -9.29
N MET A 807 13.02 -12.55 -9.76
CA MET A 807 13.50 -12.46 -11.13
C MET A 807 12.44 -12.92 -12.14
N VAL A 808 11.77 -14.04 -11.88
CA VAL A 808 10.69 -14.54 -12.76
C VAL A 808 9.52 -13.56 -12.81
N VAL A 809 9.10 -13.02 -11.66
CA VAL A 809 8.03 -12.01 -11.63
C VAL A 809 8.44 -10.74 -12.38
N ASP A 810 9.67 -10.28 -12.23
CA ASP A 810 10.17 -9.10 -12.95
C ASP A 810 10.31 -9.35 -14.46
N GLU A 811 10.65 -10.57 -14.87
CA GLU A 811 10.67 -10.96 -16.28
C GLU A 811 9.26 -11.01 -16.89
N VAL A 812 8.26 -11.51 -16.15
CA VAL A 812 6.85 -11.44 -16.58
C VAL A 812 6.39 -9.98 -16.73
N ARG A 813 6.79 -9.09 -15.82
CA ARG A 813 6.52 -7.65 -15.94
C ARG A 813 7.19 -7.05 -17.19
N ARG A 814 8.42 -7.47 -17.49
CA ARG A 814 9.15 -7.05 -18.69
C ARG A 814 8.40 -7.48 -19.96
N GLN A 815 7.91 -8.72 -20.02
CA GLN A 815 7.13 -9.23 -21.16
C GLN A 815 5.83 -8.44 -21.36
N GLU A 816 5.09 -8.14 -20.28
CA GLU A 816 3.90 -7.28 -20.36
C GLU A 816 4.23 -5.88 -20.87
N GLU A 817 5.37 -5.33 -20.47
CA GLU A 817 5.82 -4.02 -20.94
C GLU A 817 6.18 -4.04 -22.43
N VAL A 818 6.81 -5.11 -22.92
CA VAL A 818 7.08 -5.31 -24.35
C VAL A 818 5.77 -5.35 -25.15
N LEU A 819 4.73 -6.01 -24.65
CA LEU A 819 3.41 -6.02 -25.30
C LEU A 819 2.79 -4.62 -25.36
N ARG A 820 2.89 -3.84 -24.28
CA ARG A 820 2.41 -2.44 -24.26
C ARG A 820 3.20 -1.56 -25.21
N HIS A 821 4.51 -1.75 -25.29
CA HIS A 821 5.39 -1.03 -26.19
C HIS A 821 5.06 -1.35 -27.66
N THR A 822 4.89 -2.63 -27.99
CA THR A 822 4.49 -3.09 -29.34
C THR A 822 3.15 -2.46 -29.75
N LYS A 823 2.18 -2.43 -28.84
CA LYS A 823 0.90 -1.76 -29.06
C LYS A 823 1.04 -0.23 -29.19
N ALA A 824 2.01 0.39 -28.52
CA ALA A 824 2.27 1.81 -28.69
C ALA A 824 2.90 2.08 -30.06
N VAL A 825 3.85 1.27 -30.52
CA VAL A 825 4.44 1.36 -31.87
C VAL A 825 3.37 1.29 -32.96
N SER A 826 2.37 0.40 -32.80
CA SER A 826 1.28 0.27 -33.76
C SER A 826 0.28 1.44 -33.76
N GLN A 827 0.41 2.42 -32.86
CA GLN A 827 -0.48 3.58 -32.76
C GLN A 827 0.12 4.81 -33.45
N GLY A 828 -0.37 5.16 -34.65
CA GLY A 828 0.18 6.27 -35.44
C GLY A 828 0.15 7.67 -34.78
N LYS A 829 -0.86 7.98 -33.95
CA LYS A 829 -0.94 9.25 -33.19
C LYS A 829 -0.46 9.10 -31.74
N GLN A 830 -1.16 8.30 -30.94
CA GLN A 830 -0.88 8.14 -29.50
C GLN A 830 0.45 7.42 -29.20
N GLY A 831 1.09 6.82 -30.20
CA GLY A 831 2.38 6.14 -30.11
C GLY A 831 3.58 6.93 -30.62
N GLN A 832 3.41 8.19 -31.06
CA GLN A 832 4.51 8.98 -31.63
C GLN A 832 5.73 9.12 -30.71
N TRP A 833 5.49 9.17 -29.39
CA TRP A 833 6.55 9.24 -28.39
C TRP A 833 7.53 8.05 -28.41
N VAL A 834 7.19 6.94 -29.07
CA VAL A 834 8.10 5.81 -29.24
C VAL A 834 9.26 6.14 -30.18
N ARG A 835 9.08 7.12 -31.07
CA ARG A 835 10.11 7.61 -32.01
C ARG A 835 11.04 8.67 -31.39
N TRP A 836 10.79 9.06 -30.14
CA TRP A 836 11.61 10.08 -29.49
C TRP A 836 12.92 9.47 -29.05
N GLU A 837 13.92 9.64 -29.90
CA GLU A 837 15.31 9.26 -29.63
C GLU A 837 16.01 10.41 -28.88
N ASP A 838 17.07 10.09 -28.14
CA ASP A 838 17.91 11.06 -27.39
C ASP A 838 17.26 12.02 -26.37
N VAL A 839 16.04 11.69 -25.95
CA VAL A 839 15.31 12.38 -24.88
C VAL A 839 15.29 11.56 -23.58
N GLU A 840 15.45 12.22 -22.43
CA GLU A 840 15.45 11.56 -21.13
C GLU A 840 14.04 11.13 -20.69
N LYS A 841 13.90 9.89 -20.21
CA LYS A 841 12.64 9.36 -19.69
C LYS A 841 12.26 10.09 -18.39
N ARG A 842 10.99 10.45 -18.28
CA ARG A 842 10.45 11.16 -17.11
C ARG A 842 9.66 10.19 -16.23
N LYS A 843 10.18 9.91 -15.05
CA LYS A 843 9.50 9.11 -14.03
C LYS A 843 8.86 10.00 -12.96
N LEU A 844 7.53 9.97 -12.84
CA LEU A 844 6.83 10.74 -11.81
C LEU A 844 6.69 9.93 -10.52
N SER A 845 7.24 10.46 -9.43
CA SER A 845 7.01 9.92 -8.09
C SER A 845 5.64 10.34 -7.52
N TRP A 846 5.15 9.63 -6.51
CA TRP A 846 3.93 10.05 -5.79
C TRP A 846 4.07 11.44 -5.17
N LYS A 847 5.25 11.80 -4.66
CA LYS A 847 5.53 13.13 -4.09
C LYS A 847 5.36 14.23 -5.14
N GLU A 848 5.83 13.98 -6.35
CA GLU A 848 5.69 14.92 -7.47
C GLU A 848 4.25 15.00 -7.95
N LEU A 849 3.60 13.85 -8.16
CA LEU A 849 2.21 13.82 -8.59
C LEU A 849 1.30 14.54 -7.59
N TRP A 850 1.57 14.44 -6.29
CA TRP A 850 0.85 15.16 -5.23
C TRP A 850 1.08 16.67 -5.23
N GLY A 851 2.31 17.10 -5.55
CA GLY A 851 2.71 18.50 -5.66
C GLY A 851 2.22 19.18 -6.94
N MET A 852 2.07 18.43 -8.04
CA MET A 852 1.62 18.96 -9.33
C MET A 852 0.16 19.40 -9.30
N GLU A 853 -0.14 20.57 -9.87
CA GLU A 853 -1.51 21.02 -10.11
C GLU A 853 -2.29 20.03 -11.00
N ALA A 854 -3.60 19.88 -10.75
CA ALA A 854 -4.41 18.91 -11.48
C ALA A 854 -4.40 19.14 -13.00
N TYR A 855 -4.47 20.41 -13.43
CA TYR A 855 -4.42 20.79 -14.83
C TYR A 855 -3.04 20.57 -15.44
N LYS A 856 -1.97 20.69 -14.66
CA LYS A 856 -0.58 20.45 -15.10
C LYS A 856 -0.39 18.98 -15.48
N ALA A 857 -0.74 18.06 -14.57
CA ALA A 857 -0.67 16.62 -14.84
C ALA A 857 -1.56 16.20 -16.03
N SER A 858 -2.78 16.75 -16.13
CA SER A 858 -3.68 16.50 -17.25
C SER A 858 -3.09 17.00 -18.58
N PHE A 859 -2.53 18.21 -18.60
CA PHE A 859 -1.90 18.80 -19.78
C PHE A 859 -0.71 17.97 -20.25
N LEU A 860 0.21 17.60 -19.35
CA LEU A 860 1.40 16.81 -19.67
C LEU A 860 1.03 15.47 -20.33
N ILE A 861 0.10 14.72 -19.73
CA ILE A 861 -0.29 13.42 -20.30
C ILE A 861 -1.01 13.63 -21.64
N ARG A 862 -1.93 14.60 -21.73
CA ARG A 862 -2.69 14.83 -22.96
C ARG A 862 -1.83 15.36 -24.11
N SER A 863 -0.78 16.12 -23.82
CA SER A 863 0.14 16.61 -24.84
C SER A 863 0.97 15.49 -25.42
N ILE A 864 1.53 14.60 -24.58
CA ILE A 864 2.34 13.45 -25.02
C ILE A 864 1.58 12.56 -25.99
N TYR A 865 0.34 12.21 -25.64
CA TYR A 865 -0.50 11.31 -26.42
C TYR A 865 -1.34 12.04 -27.49
N ASP A 866 -1.12 13.34 -27.72
CA ASP A 866 -1.86 14.18 -28.68
C ASP A 866 -3.39 14.03 -28.60
N VAL A 867 -3.93 14.12 -27.38
CA VAL A 867 -5.37 14.09 -27.09
C VAL A 867 -5.87 15.41 -26.48
N LEU A 868 -5.13 16.49 -26.71
CA LEU A 868 -5.60 17.84 -26.41
C LEU A 868 -6.67 18.26 -27.43
N PRO A 869 -7.68 19.05 -27.02
CA PRO A 869 -8.76 19.50 -27.91
C PRO A 869 -8.29 20.64 -28.84
N THR A 870 -7.35 20.32 -29.73
CA THR A 870 -6.90 21.17 -30.85
C THR A 870 -7.99 21.22 -31.92
N PRO A 871 -8.08 22.29 -32.74
CA PRO A 871 -9.01 22.33 -33.87
C PRO A 871 -8.89 21.09 -34.77
N SER A 872 -7.68 20.62 -35.09
CA SER A 872 -7.50 19.37 -35.85
C SER A 872 -8.06 18.13 -35.14
N ASN A 873 -7.90 17.99 -33.82
CA ASN A 873 -8.48 16.86 -33.08
C ASN A 873 -10.00 16.99 -32.95
N ARG A 874 -10.53 18.21 -32.85
CA ARG A 874 -11.97 18.47 -32.81
C ARG A 874 -12.64 18.23 -34.15
N GLN A 875 -12.01 18.55 -35.27
CA GLN A 875 -12.45 18.12 -36.59
C GLN A 875 -12.59 16.60 -36.63
N GLN A 876 -11.58 15.88 -36.12
CA GLN A 876 -11.64 14.43 -36.08
C GLN A 876 -12.73 13.88 -35.13
N TRP A 877 -13.01 14.54 -34.02
CA TRP A 877 -13.97 14.06 -33.02
C TRP A 877 -15.42 14.48 -33.30
N TYR A 878 -15.61 15.64 -33.92
CA TYR A 878 -16.90 16.34 -34.02
C TYR A 878 -17.18 16.99 -35.39
N GLY A 879 -16.21 17.02 -36.31
CA GLY A 879 -16.36 17.75 -37.58
C GLY A 879 -16.32 19.28 -37.45
N GLU A 880 -15.70 19.82 -36.40
CA GLU A 880 -15.45 21.26 -36.24
C GLU A 880 -14.28 21.77 -37.10
N ASP A 881 -14.37 22.99 -37.64
CA ASP A 881 -13.32 23.63 -38.45
C ASP A 881 -11.88 23.45 -37.86
N PRO A 882 -10.92 22.88 -38.63
CA PRO A 882 -9.55 22.66 -38.18
C PRO A 882 -8.67 23.92 -38.16
N THR A 883 -9.17 25.09 -38.56
CA THR A 883 -8.37 26.33 -38.65
C THR A 883 -7.84 26.82 -37.29
N CYS A 884 -6.71 27.53 -37.33
CA CYS A 884 -6.16 28.21 -36.17
C CYS A 884 -6.94 29.51 -35.90
N ALA A 885 -7.17 29.81 -34.62
CA ALA A 885 -7.81 31.07 -34.22
C ALA A 885 -6.94 32.33 -34.51
N LEU A 886 -5.66 32.15 -34.84
CA LEU A 886 -4.70 33.24 -35.04
C LEU A 886 -4.14 33.33 -36.46
N CYS A 887 -4.31 32.27 -37.28
CA CYS A 887 -3.76 32.21 -38.63
C CYS A 887 -4.58 31.25 -39.50
N PRO A 888 -4.50 31.33 -40.84
CA PRO A 888 -5.34 30.53 -41.73
C PRO A 888 -4.94 29.04 -41.81
N SER A 889 -3.86 28.61 -41.16
CA SER A 889 -3.39 27.21 -41.21
C SER A 889 -4.17 26.27 -40.28
N ALA A 890 -4.20 24.98 -40.62
CA ALA A 890 -4.77 23.94 -39.76
C ALA A 890 -4.01 23.83 -38.42
N ALA A 891 -4.73 23.89 -37.31
CA ALA A 891 -4.16 23.96 -35.97
C ALA A 891 -4.01 22.58 -35.31
N SER A 892 -2.90 21.92 -35.61
CA SER A 892 -2.40 20.78 -34.83
C SER A 892 -1.74 21.22 -33.52
N LEU A 893 -1.43 20.29 -32.62
CA LEU A 893 -0.71 20.61 -31.39
C LEU A 893 0.71 21.16 -31.69
N LYS A 894 1.39 20.60 -32.70
CA LYS A 894 2.69 21.07 -33.20
C LYS A 894 2.58 22.51 -33.71
N HIS A 895 1.52 22.81 -34.47
CA HIS A 895 1.25 24.16 -34.94
C HIS A 895 1.07 25.15 -33.77
N ILE A 896 0.22 24.83 -32.80
CA ILE A 896 -0.07 25.75 -31.68
C ILE A 896 1.15 26.00 -30.80
N LEU A 897 1.98 24.99 -30.54
CA LEU A 897 3.09 25.11 -29.60
C LEU A 897 4.42 25.55 -30.22
N VAL A 898 4.62 25.36 -31.53
CA VAL A 898 5.91 25.66 -32.18
C VAL A 898 5.75 26.27 -33.58
N GLY A 899 4.71 25.92 -34.33
CA GLY A 899 4.62 26.22 -35.77
C GLY A 899 3.80 27.44 -36.21
N CYS A 900 3.08 28.14 -35.32
CA CYS A 900 2.19 29.23 -35.69
C CYS A 900 2.96 30.52 -36.03
N LYS A 901 2.88 30.98 -37.28
CA LYS A 901 3.56 32.21 -37.77
C LYS A 901 3.17 33.46 -36.97
N THR A 902 1.88 33.66 -36.72
CA THR A 902 1.37 34.78 -35.91
C THR A 902 1.86 34.72 -34.46
N SER A 903 1.97 33.52 -33.88
CA SER A 903 2.50 33.37 -32.51
C SER A 903 4.00 33.67 -32.43
N LEU A 904 4.74 33.35 -33.49
CA LEU A 904 6.16 33.68 -33.62
C LEU A 904 6.36 35.20 -33.69
N SER A 905 5.62 35.91 -34.56
CA SER A 905 5.72 37.38 -34.68
C SER A 905 5.30 38.12 -33.41
N GLN A 906 4.33 37.56 -32.66
CA GLN A 906 3.93 38.08 -31.35
C GLN A 906 4.93 37.79 -30.22
N GLY A 907 6.06 37.10 -30.48
CA GLY A 907 7.09 36.81 -29.47
C GLY A 907 6.69 35.73 -28.45
N ARG A 908 5.65 34.92 -28.70
CA ARG A 908 5.16 33.91 -27.76
C ARG A 908 6.18 32.78 -27.51
N PHE A 909 6.83 32.33 -28.57
CA PHE A 909 7.84 31.28 -28.49
C PHE A 909 9.15 31.79 -27.89
N THR A 910 9.52 33.05 -28.19
CA THR A 910 10.63 33.75 -27.54
C THR A 910 10.41 33.86 -26.05
N TRP A 911 9.20 34.21 -25.60
CA TRP A 911 8.88 34.22 -24.18
C TRP A 911 9.12 32.85 -23.51
N ARG A 912 8.67 31.74 -24.12
CA ARG A 912 8.95 30.39 -23.59
C ARG A 912 10.45 30.09 -23.55
N HIS A 913 11.16 30.39 -24.63
CA HIS A 913 12.61 30.20 -24.71
C HIS A 913 13.31 30.95 -23.57
N ASN A 914 12.99 32.23 -23.37
CA ASN A 914 13.55 33.05 -22.28
C ASN A 914 13.24 32.47 -20.89
N GLN A 915 12.06 31.85 -20.66
CA GLN A 915 11.77 31.19 -19.38
C GLN A 915 12.72 30.00 -19.13
N VAL A 916 12.99 29.19 -20.15
CA VAL A 916 13.91 28.05 -20.03
C VAL A 916 15.36 28.55 -19.89
N LEU A 917 15.75 29.58 -20.64
CA LEU A 917 17.06 30.20 -20.58
C LEU A 917 17.36 30.79 -19.20
N LYS A 918 16.38 31.49 -18.59
CA LYS A 918 16.49 31.98 -17.21
C LYS A 918 16.79 30.86 -16.22
N CYS A 919 16.13 29.71 -16.35
CA CYS A 919 16.37 28.56 -15.47
C CYS A 919 17.75 27.92 -15.68
N LEU A 920 18.20 27.81 -16.94
CA LEU A 920 19.53 27.31 -17.27
C LEU A 920 20.61 28.25 -16.72
N ALA A 921 20.51 29.54 -17.04
CA ALA A 921 21.41 30.59 -16.59
C ALA A 921 21.54 30.63 -15.07
N ALA A 922 20.43 30.62 -14.34
CA ALA A 922 20.45 30.62 -12.87
C ALA A 922 21.19 29.40 -12.29
N SER A 923 21.05 28.23 -12.93
CA SER A 923 21.74 27.01 -12.49
C SER A 923 23.24 27.06 -12.77
N LEU A 924 23.63 27.60 -13.93
CA LEU A 924 25.03 27.75 -14.31
C LEU A 924 25.73 28.86 -13.51
N GLU A 925 25.08 30.01 -13.30
CA GLU A 925 25.61 31.10 -12.50
C GLU A 925 25.86 30.65 -11.05
N ALA A 926 24.89 29.98 -10.42
CA ALA A 926 25.07 29.46 -9.07
C ALA A 926 26.29 28.52 -8.95
N LYS A 927 26.56 27.72 -9.98
CA LYS A 927 27.73 26.82 -10.02
C LYS A 927 29.03 27.60 -10.28
N ARG A 928 29.01 28.56 -11.20
CA ARG A 928 30.13 29.45 -11.52
C ARG A 928 30.55 30.26 -10.30
N THR A 929 29.63 30.98 -9.66
CA THR A 929 29.91 31.78 -8.46
C THR A 929 30.50 30.90 -7.36
N ALA A 930 29.93 29.73 -7.11
CA ALA A 930 30.43 28.79 -6.12
C ALA A 930 31.85 28.25 -6.42
N ILE A 931 32.27 28.24 -7.69
CA ILE A 931 33.61 27.83 -8.07
C ILE A 931 34.59 28.99 -7.98
N ASN A 932 34.22 30.17 -8.48
CA ASN A 932 35.07 31.35 -8.45
C ASN A 932 35.39 31.80 -7.00
N THR A 933 34.53 31.51 -6.03
CA THR A 933 34.78 31.80 -4.61
C THR A 933 35.67 30.78 -3.89
N LEU A 934 36.03 29.66 -4.53
CA LEU A 934 36.93 28.68 -3.92
C LEU A 934 38.38 29.19 -3.95
N PRO A 935 39.16 28.95 -2.88
CA PRO A 935 40.58 29.33 -2.86
C PRO A 935 41.34 28.69 -4.02
N TYR A 936 42.23 29.48 -4.62
CA TYR A 936 43.10 29.02 -5.70
C TYR A 936 44.09 27.98 -5.14
N VAL A 937 44.05 26.76 -5.67
CA VAL A 937 45.03 25.72 -5.35
C VAL A 937 45.88 25.52 -6.60
N PRO A 938 47.16 25.91 -6.60
CA PRO A 938 48.05 25.67 -7.73
C PRO A 938 48.24 24.15 -7.91
N GLY A 939 47.99 23.67 -9.13
CA GLY A 939 48.38 22.36 -9.68
C GLY A 939 48.51 21.18 -8.71
N LYS A 940 47.44 20.40 -8.52
CA LYS A 940 47.64 18.97 -8.22
C LYS A 940 47.80 18.23 -9.54
N HIS A 941 49.05 17.90 -9.87
CA HIS A 941 49.38 16.91 -10.90
C HIS A 941 48.53 15.65 -10.68
N LEU A 942 47.94 15.14 -11.77
CA LEU A 942 47.49 13.76 -11.85
C LEU A 942 48.66 12.89 -11.40
N SER A 943 48.49 12.11 -10.32
CA SER A 943 49.50 11.15 -9.90
C SER A 943 49.84 10.23 -11.08
N PRO A 944 51.13 9.95 -11.33
CA PRO A 944 51.51 9.03 -12.39
C PRO A 944 50.84 7.67 -12.13
N VAL A 945 50.37 7.03 -13.21
CA VAL A 945 49.85 5.67 -13.14
C VAL A 945 50.98 4.77 -12.65
N VAL A 946 50.95 4.39 -11.38
CA VAL A 946 51.85 3.38 -10.83
C VAL A 946 51.41 2.04 -11.40
N PHE A 947 52.21 1.46 -12.29
CA PHE A 947 52.04 0.06 -12.71
C PHE A 947 52.35 -0.83 -11.50
N LEU A 948 51.33 -1.52 -10.99
CA LEU A 948 51.50 -2.50 -9.92
C LEU A 948 51.84 -3.86 -10.53
N GLN A 949 52.84 -4.54 -9.96
CA GLN A 949 53.14 -5.94 -10.28
C GLN A 949 51.96 -6.85 -9.89
N ALA A 950 51.75 -7.89 -10.70
CA ALA A 950 50.68 -8.87 -10.50
C ALA A 950 50.78 -9.52 -9.10
N GLY A 951 49.73 -9.34 -8.28
CA GLY A 951 49.60 -10.02 -6.98
C GLY A 951 49.44 -9.12 -5.75
N VAL A 952 49.68 -7.81 -5.85
CA VAL A 952 49.50 -6.88 -4.71
C VAL A 952 48.11 -6.24 -4.76
N MET A 953 47.21 -6.65 -3.87
CA MET A 953 45.92 -5.97 -3.65
C MET A 953 46.07 -4.91 -2.56
N GLU A 954 46.00 -3.63 -2.94
CA GLU A 954 45.78 -2.58 -1.97
C GLU A 954 44.29 -2.55 -1.55
N LYS A 955 44.01 -2.36 -0.25
CA LYS A 955 42.67 -2.03 0.22
C LYS A 955 42.26 -0.71 -0.43
N VAL A 956 41.35 -0.77 -1.41
CA VAL A 956 40.73 0.42 -2.02
C VAL A 956 40.11 1.27 -0.91
N ARG A 957 40.84 2.27 -0.44
CA ARG A 957 40.22 3.43 0.19
C ARG A 957 39.45 4.11 -0.93
N ASP A 958 38.15 4.29 -0.76
CA ASP A 958 37.32 5.18 -1.56
C ASP A 958 37.86 6.61 -1.42
N ALA A 959 39.00 6.90 -2.07
CA ALA A 959 39.32 8.24 -2.47
C ALA A 959 38.28 8.55 -3.54
N SER A 960 37.21 9.25 -3.15
CA SER A 960 36.30 9.87 -4.09
C SER A 960 37.13 10.56 -5.15
N ARG A 961 37.21 10.00 -6.36
CA ARG A 961 37.69 10.74 -7.52
C ARG A 961 36.70 11.90 -7.66
N GLU A 962 36.98 13.02 -7.02
CA GLU A 962 36.32 14.28 -7.27
C GLU A 962 36.56 14.57 -8.75
N HIS A 963 35.58 14.19 -9.59
CA HIS A 963 35.65 14.49 -11.01
C HIS A 963 35.42 15.99 -11.14
N TYR A 964 36.52 16.74 -11.17
CA TYR A 964 36.57 18.15 -11.48
C TYR A 964 35.94 18.36 -12.88
N GLY A 965 34.85 19.13 -12.96
CA GLY A 965 34.23 19.53 -14.23
C GLY A 965 35.02 20.66 -14.91
N LEU A 966 34.66 21.01 -16.15
CA LEU A 966 35.33 22.07 -16.93
C LEU A 966 35.43 23.39 -16.15
N LEU A 967 34.37 23.76 -15.43
CA LEU A 967 34.37 24.99 -14.64
C LEU A 967 35.38 24.96 -13.48
N SER A 968 35.75 23.80 -12.94
CA SER A 968 36.71 23.73 -11.83
C SER A 968 38.17 23.90 -12.24
N GLU A 969 38.47 23.99 -13.53
CA GLU A 969 39.84 24.23 -14.04
C GLU A 969 40.32 25.67 -13.81
N ALA A 970 39.41 26.62 -13.63
CA ALA A 970 39.71 28.05 -13.45
C ALA A 970 38.85 28.67 -12.33
N ARG A 971 39.18 29.90 -11.92
CA ARG A 971 38.43 30.68 -10.91
C ARG A 971 37.96 32.04 -11.43
N ASP A 972 38.26 32.34 -12.68
CA ASP A 972 37.98 33.59 -13.39
C ASP A 972 36.94 33.39 -14.50
N TRP A 973 36.07 32.38 -14.38
CA TRP A 973 35.01 32.16 -15.35
C TRP A 973 34.05 33.35 -15.37
N ASN A 974 33.78 33.88 -16.55
CA ASN A 974 32.80 34.92 -16.84
C ASN A 974 31.60 34.33 -17.59
N MET A 975 30.40 34.89 -17.39
CA MET A 975 29.16 34.44 -18.02
C MET A 975 28.32 35.62 -18.50
N ILE A 976 27.78 35.54 -19.72
CA ILE A 976 26.76 36.46 -20.26
C ILE A 976 25.59 35.66 -20.82
N VAL A 977 24.37 36.21 -20.73
CA VAL A 977 23.12 35.56 -21.14
C VAL A 977 22.21 36.55 -21.86
N ASP A 978 21.63 36.15 -23.00
CA ASP A 978 20.73 37.01 -23.79
C ASP A 978 19.28 36.93 -23.29
N LEU A 979 18.91 37.75 -22.31
CA LEU A 979 17.55 37.74 -21.73
C LEU A 979 16.64 38.89 -22.18
N ASN A 980 17.17 40.05 -22.57
CA ASN A 980 16.38 41.27 -22.86
C ASN A 980 17.06 42.26 -23.84
N GLN A 981 17.80 41.75 -24.84
CA GLN A 981 18.45 42.48 -25.95
C GLN A 981 19.89 42.96 -25.72
N ARG A 982 20.72 42.48 -26.66
CA ARG A 982 22.12 42.80 -27.00
C ARG A 982 23.17 42.21 -26.07
N LEU A 983 23.18 40.88 -25.97
CA LEU A 983 24.43 40.16 -25.69
C LEU A 983 25.43 40.51 -26.80
N ILE A 984 26.52 41.19 -26.41
CA ILE A 984 27.68 41.46 -27.26
C ILE A 984 28.69 40.36 -26.95
N PHE A 985 29.09 39.59 -27.97
CA PHE A 985 30.11 38.56 -27.79
C PHE A 985 31.42 39.23 -27.34
N PRO A 986 32.18 38.66 -26.38
CA PRO A 986 33.41 39.27 -25.89
C PRO A 986 34.38 39.58 -27.04
N ALA A 987 34.65 40.87 -27.26
CA ALA A 987 35.52 41.33 -28.35
C ALA A 987 36.97 40.80 -28.19
N GLU A 988 37.38 40.49 -26.95
CA GLU A 988 38.66 39.86 -26.60
C GLU A 988 38.84 38.46 -27.20
N ILE A 989 37.74 37.79 -27.58
CA ILE A 989 37.75 36.46 -28.20
C ILE A 989 37.68 36.64 -29.72
N VAL A 990 36.53 37.10 -30.23
CA VAL A 990 36.26 37.35 -31.66
C VAL A 990 35.22 38.46 -31.78
N SER A 991 35.38 39.36 -32.75
CA SER A 991 34.33 40.32 -33.11
C SER A 991 33.34 39.66 -34.06
N THR A 992 32.10 39.43 -33.61
CA THR A 992 31.07 38.77 -34.42
C THR A 992 29.70 39.43 -34.25
N ASN A 993 28.89 39.35 -35.31
CA ASN A 993 27.48 39.75 -35.28
C ASN A 993 26.57 38.61 -34.77
N LEU A 994 27.10 37.40 -34.60
CA LEU A 994 26.37 36.25 -34.09
C LEU A 994 26.06 36.41 -32.59
N ARG A 995 24.86 35.99 -32.21
CA ARG A 995 24.33 36.14 -30.84
C ARG A 995 23.95 34.78 -30.27
N PRO A 996 24.89 34.10 -29.59
CA PRO A 996 24.57 32.91 -28.82
C PRO A 996 23.75 33.27 -27.58
N ASP A 997 22.90 32.36 -27.13
CA ASP A 997 22.02 32.57 -25.98
C ASP A 997 22.79 32.72 -24.65
N LEU A 998 23.92 32.02 -24.52
CA LEU A 998 24.79 32.07 -23.34
C LEU A 998 26.25 31.82 -23.71
N VAL A 999 27.16 32.60 -23.13
CA VAL A 999 28.62 32.44 -23.33
C VAL A 999 29.30 32.36 -21.97
N LEU A 1000 30.16 31.36 -21.80
CA LEU A 1000 31.05 31.19 -20.64
C LEU A 1000 32.50 31.23 -21.11
N TRP A 1001 33.37 32.04 -20.51
CA TRP A 1001 34.79 32.06 -20.87
C TRP A 1001 35.69 32.31 -19.68
N SER A 1002 36.93 31.84 -19.77
CA SER A 1002 38.00 32.10 -18.79
C SER A 1002 39.18 32.72 -19.53
N PRO A 1003 39.54 33.99 -19.22
CA PRO A 1003 40.71 34.65 -19.79
C PRO A 1003 42.02 33.91 -19.48
N SER A 1004 42.21 33.42 -18.25
CA SER A 1004 43.44 32.73 -17.83
C SER A 1004 43.69 31.42 -18.57
N LEU A 1005 42.64 30.64 -18.86
CA LEU A 1005 42.75 29.39 -19.62
C LEU A 1005 42.62 29.58 -21.13
N ARG A 1006 42.27 30.79 -21.59
CA ARG A 1006 41.84 31.09 -22.96
C ARG A 1006 40.82 30.06 -23.47
N LYS A 1007 39.78 29.78 -22.67
CA LYS A 1007 38.69 28.84 -23.01
C LYS A 1007 37.36 29.58 -23.17
N VAL A 1008 36.58 29.21 -24.19
CA VAL A 1008 35.23 29.72 -24.42
C VAL A 1008 34.23 28.59 -24.68
N LEU A 1009 33.08 28.65 -24.02
CA LEU A 1009 31.95 27.74 -24.19
C LEU A 1009 30.76 28.54 -24.72
N ILE A 1010 30.32 28.20 -25.92
CA ILE A 1010 29.21 28.85 -26.62
C ILE A 1010 27.99 27.96 -26.45
N VAL A 1011 26.95 28.44 -25.78
CA VAL A 1011 25.75 27.68 -25.45
C VAL A 1011 24.55 28.27 -26.20
N GLU A 1012 23.90 27.47 -27.03
CA GLU A 1012 22.72 27.86 -27.79
C GLU A 1012 21.52 27.02 -27.33
N LEU A 1013 20.49 27.65 -26.79
CA LEU A 1013 19.28 26.99 -26.33
C LEU A 1013 18.23 26.95 -27.45
N THR A 1014 17.61 25.79 -27.63
CA THR A 1014 16.41 25.65 -28.44
C THR A 1014 15.31 24.92 -27.70
N VAL A 1015 14.06 25.29 -27.99
CA VAL A 1015 12.87 24.63 -27.46
C VAL A 1015 12.05 24.02 -28.60
N PRO A 1016 12.54 22.91 -29.21
CA PRO A 1016 11.93 22.31 -30.39
C PRO A 1016 10.69 21.47 -30.06
N TRP A 1017 10.01 21.00 -31.10
CA TRP A 1017 9.14 19.85 -31.00
C TRP A 1017 9.99 18.59 -30.76
N GLU A 1018 9.54 17.65 -29.93
CA GLU A 1018 10.36 16.51 -29.50
C GLU A 1018 10.92 15.66 -30.65
N ASP A 1019 10.17 15.51 -31.74
CA ASP A 1019 10.61 14.75 -32.92
C ASP A 1019 11.77 15.43 -33.69
N SER A 1020 11.99 16.73 -33.47
CA SER A 1020 12.99 17.54 -34.19
C SER A 1020 14.18 17.93 -33.30
N VAL A 1021 14.41 17.20 -32.21
CA VAL A 1021 15.54 17.48 -31.29
C VAL A 1021 16.87 17.23 -32.00
N ASP A 1022 17.02 16.12 -32.72
CA ASP A 1022 18.27 15.77 -33.40
C ASP A 1022 18.56 16.70 -34.58
N GLU A 1023 17.55 16.97 -35.41
CA GLU A 1023 17.63 17.97 -36.50
C GLU A 1023 18.01 19.36 -35.97
N ALA A 1024 17.49 19.74 -34.79
CA ALA A 1024 17.82 21.01 -34.16
C ALA A 1024 19.27 21.04 -33.67
N TYR A 1025 19.75 19.94 -33.09
CA TYR A 1025 21.13 19.80 -32.61
C TYR A 1025 22.13 19.98 -33.76
N GLU A 1026 21.97 19.24 -34.87
CA GLU A 1026 22.89 19.31 -36.01
C GLU A 1026 22.94 20.71 -36.62
N ARG A 1027 21.77 21.29 -36.91
CA ARG A 1027 21.66 22.63 -37.49
C ARG A 1027 22.30 23.71 -36.60
N LYS A 1028 22.20 23.59 -35.28
CA LYS A 1028 22.77 24.56 -34.33
C LYS A 1028 24.25 24.36 -34.09
N SER A 1029 24.73 23.12 -34.13
CA SER A 1029 26.16 22.81 -34.07
C SER A 1029 26.89 23.45 -35.25
N LEU A 1030 26.33 23.33 -36.46
CA LEU A 1030 26.90 23.91 -37.69
C LEU A 1030 26.92 25.44 -37.67
N LYS A 1031 25.87 26.09 -37.14
CA LYS A 1031 25.72 27.55 -37.13
C LYS A 1031 26.90 28.30 -36.47
N TYR A 1032 27.51 27.72 -35.45
CA TYR A 1032 28.60 28.36 -34.69
C TYR A 1032 29.96 27.68 -34.89
N SER A 1033 30.05 26.77 -35.86
CA SER A 1033 31.30 26.06 -36.17
C SER A 1033 32.38 27.02 -36.68
N ASP A 1034 32.03 27.93 -37.59
CA ASP A 1034 32.95 28.95 -38.11
C ASP A 1034 33.44 29.90 -37.00
N LEU A 1035 32.53 30.35 -36.13
CA LEU A 1035 32.88 31.21 -34.98
C LEU A 1035 33.81 30.50 -33.99
N ALA A 1036 33.61 29.21 -33.76
CA ALA A 1036 34.49 28.42 -32.92
C ALA A 1036 35.88 28.25 -33.56
N ALA A 1037 35.93 28.02 -34.88
CA ALA A 1037 37.18 27.91 -35.63
C ALA A 1037 37.96 29.24 -35.63
N GLU A 1038 37.29 30.38 -35.80
CA GLU A 1038 37.92 31.72 -35.69
C GLU A 1038 38.50 31.98 -34.29
N ALA A 1039 37.79 31.57 -33.24
CA ALA A 1039 38.29 31.68 -31.87
C ALA A 1039 39.53 30.78 -31.66
N GLU A 1040 39.53 29.57 -32.21
CA GLU A 1040 40.66 28.63 -32.19
C GLU A 1040 41.88 29.17 -32.94
N GLN A 1041 41.69 29.77 -34.12
CA GLN A 1041 42.76 30.45 -34.87
C GLN A 1041 43.39 31.59 -34.07
N ARG A 1042 42.60 32.29 -33.24
CA ARG A 1042 43.10 33.34 -32.34
C ARG A 1042 43.73 32.79 -31.05
N GLY A 1043 43.83 31.46 -30.88
CA GLY A 1043 44.46 30.82 -29.73
C GLY A 1043 43.54 30.56 -28.53
N TRP A 1044 42.22 30.62 -28.72
CA TRP A 1044 41.23 30.24 -27.69
C TRP A 1044 40.74 28.81 -27.93
N LYS A 1045 40.58 28.00 -26.88
CA LYS A 1045 39.91 26.69 -27.02
C LYS A 1045 38.39 26.89 -26.96
N ALA A 1046 37.72 26.74 -28.10
CA ALA A 1046 36.28 26.93 -28.21
C ALA A 1046 35.51 25.61 -28.13
N ARG A 1047 34.35 25.61 -27.47
CA ARG A 1047 33.40 24.49 -27.51
C ARG A 1047 31.98 25.00 -27.70
N VAL A 1048 31.29 24.46 -28.70
CA VAL A 1048 29.88 24.74 -28.96
C VAL A 1048 29.01 23.67 -28.30
N TYR A 1049 28.02 24.12 -27.53
CA TYR A 1049 27.04 23.27 -26.85
C TYR A 1049 25.63 23.68 -27.26
N PRO A 1050 25.04 23.00 -28.26
CA PRO A 1050 23.61 23.05 -28.49
C PRO A 1050 22.86 22.42 -27.30
N VAL A 1051 21.83 23.11 -26.81
CA VAL A 1051 21.01 22.71 -25.67
C VAL A 1051 19.56 22.63 -26.13
N GLU A 1052 18.98 21.44 -26.06
CA GLU A 1052 17.60 21.20 -26.47
C GLU A 1052 16.73 20.81 -25.27
N VAL A 1053 15.64 21.56 -25.09
CA VAL A 1053 14.57 21.18 -24.17
C VAL A 1053 13.28 21.11 -24.98
N GLY A 1054 12.73 19.92 -25.19
CA GLY A 1054 11.48 19.74 -25.90
C GLY A 1054 10.36 20.60 -25.32
N CYS A 1055 9.48 21.11 -26.18
CA CYS A 1055 8.43 22.03 -25.80
C CYS A 1055 7.45 21.48 -24.75
N ARG A 1056 7.31 20.16 -24.61
CA ARG A 1056 6.51 19.45 -23.60
C ARG A 1056 7.30 19.22 -22.30
N GLY A 1057 8.54 19.70 -22.22
CA GLY A 1057 9.40 19.66 -21.04
C GLY A 1057 10.25 18.41 -20.93
N PHE A 1058 10.58 17.74 -22.04
CA PHE A 1058 11.56 16.66 -22.02
C PHE A 1058 12.94 17.16 -22.39
N VAL A 1059 13.94 16.82 -21.59
CA VAL A 1059 15.31 17.34 -21.74
C VAL A 1059 16.14 16.36 -22.57
N SER A 1060 16.93 16.87 -23.52
CA SER A 1060 17.81 16.06 -24.37
C SER A 1060 19.03 15.52 -23.61
N ARG A 1061 19.63 14.46 -24.14
CA ARG A 1061 20.88 13.89 -23.62
C ARG A 1061 22.08 14.83 -23.78
N SER A 1062 22.12 15.65 -24.83
CA SER A 1062 23.13 16.71 -25.05
C SER A 1062 23.11 17.73 -23.90
N THR A 1063 21.93 18.16 -23.46
CA THR A 1063 21.77 19.05 -22.30
C THR A 1063 22.30 18.40 -21.01
N ILE A 1064 22.03 17.11 -20.81
CA ILE A 1064 22.56 16.36 -19.65
C ILE A 1064 24.10 16.28 -19.72
N LYS A 1065 24.66 16.07 -20.91
CA LYS A 1065 26.11 16.03 -21.14
C LYS A 1065 26.74 17.38 -20.80
N LEU A 1066 26.19 18.50 -21.29
CA LEU A 1066 26.64 19.84 -20.92
C LEU A 1066 26.69 20.03 -19.40
N LEU A 1067 25.59 19.74 -18.70
CA LEU A 1067 25.53 19.93 -17.25
C LEU A 1067 26.58 19.06 -16.52
N LYS A 1068 26.80 17.82 -16.98
CA LYS A 1068 27.82 16.93 -16.40
C LYS A 1068 29.25 17.40 -16.69
N ASP A 1069 29.50 17.92 -17.88
CA ASP A 1069 30.79 18.48 -18.30
C ASP A 1069 31.13 19.72 -17.48
N LEU A 1070 30.13 20.57 -17.18
CA LEU A 1070 30.27 21.74 -16.30
C LEU A 1070 30.31 21.39 -14.80
N GLY A 1071 30.29 20.10 -14.44
CA GLY A 1071 30.42 19.64 -13.06
C GLY A 1071 29.13 19.66 -12.24
N ILE A 1072 27.95 19.80 -12.88
CA ILE A 1072 26.64 19.65 -12.24
C ILE A 1072 26.25 18.18 -12.29
N ARG A 1073 26.31 17.50 -11.14
CA ARG A 1073 26.08 16.05 -11.02
C ARG A 1073 25.15 15.71 -9.85
N GLY A 1074 24.74 14.45 -9.75
CA GLY A 1074 23.95 13.92 -8.64
C GLY A 1074 22.63 14.68 -8.42
N LYS A 1075 22.40 15.12 -7.18
CA LYS A 1075 21.17 15.81 -6.77
C LYS A 1075 20.98 17.18 -7.47
N ALA A 1076 22.07 17.91 -7.70
CA ALA A 1076 22.02 19.19 -8.38
C ALA A 1076 21.57 19.02 -9.84
N LEU A 1077 22.11 18.02 -10.54
CA LEU A 1077 21.68 17.67 -11.90
C LEU A 1077 20.18 17.36 -11.95
N GLN A 1078 19.70 16.50 -11.05
CA GLN A 1078 18.27 16.14 -10.99
C GLN A 1078 17.37 17.36 -10.71
N GLN A 1079 17.81 18.29 -9.86
CA GLN A 1079 17.09 19.53 -9.60
C GLN A 1079 17.07 20.45 -10.82
N THR A 1080 18.21 20.66 -11.49
CA THR A 1080 18.31 21.48 -12.70
C THR A 1080 17.46 20.93 -13.84
N LEU A 1081 17.54 19.62 -14.12
CA LEU A 1081 16.71 18.97 -15.15
C LEU A 1081 15.22 19.15 -14.88
N LYS A 1082 14.82 19.05 -13.61
CA LYS A 1082 13.42 19.27 -13.20
C LYS A 1082 12.98 20.71 -13.37
N SER A 1083 13.84 21.67 -13.07
CA SER A 1083 13.56 23.10 -13.28
C SER A 1083 13.43 23.44 -14.76
N LEU A 1084 14.35 22.96 -15.61
CA LEU A 1084 14.29 23.15 -17.07
C LEU A 1084 13.02 22.53 -17.68
N SER A 1085 12.76 21.27 -17.32
CA SER A 1085 11.54 20.55 -17.70
C SER A 1085 10.28 21.30 -17.28
N GLY A 1086 10.25 21.77 -16.03
CA GLY A 1086 9.13 22.51 -15.46
C GLY A 1086 8.88 23.84 -16.16
N ALA A 1087 9.93 24.61 -16.46
CA ALA A 1087 9.83 25.90 -17.14
C ALA A 1087 9.27 25.75 -18.56
N ALA A 1088 9.78 24.79 -19.33
CA ALA A 1088 9.28 24.51 -20.68
C ALA A 1088 7.81 24.05 -20.65
N GLU A 1089 7.46 23.14 -19.74
CA GLU A 1089 6.10 22.62 -19.57
C GLU A 1089 5.10 23.73 -19.16
N ASP A 1090 5.45 24.54 -18.17
CA ASP A 1090 4.58 25.60 -17.65
C ASP A 1090 4.37 26.72 -18.68
N ALA A 1091 5.43 27.10 -19.39
CA ALA A 1091 5.35 28.05 -20.48
C ALA A 1091 4.49 27.52 -21.65
N SER A 1092 4.71 26.28 -22.10
CA SER A 1092 3.89 25.67 -23.15
C SER A 1092 2.43 25.49 -22.74
N ARG A 1093 2.17 25.18 -21.46
CA ARG A 1093 0.80 25.13 -20.92
C ARG A 1093 0.15 26.51 -20.96
N TRP A 1094 0.90 27.57 -20.65
CA TRP A 1094 0.40 28.93 -20.73
C TRP A 1094 0.05 29.33 -22.16
N LEU A 1095 0.95 29.04 -23.11
CA LEU A 1095 0.69 29.22 -24.55
C LEU A 1095 -0.57 28.46 -24.99
N TRP A 1096 -0.72 27.21 -24.54
CA TRP A 1096 -1.91 26.42 -24.80
C TRP A 1096 -3.19 27.09 -24.27
N ILE A 1097 -3.17 27.62 -23.05
CA ILE A 1097 -4.34 28.31 -22.46
C ILE A 1097 -4.69 29.56 -23.29
N LYS A 1098 -3.68 30.31 -23.73
CA LYS A 1098 -3.79 31.59 -24.46
C LYS A 1098 -3.88 31.47 -25.99
N ARG A 1099 -4.02 30.25 -26.52
CA ARG A 1099 -4.03 29.98 -27.98
C ARG A 1099 -5.14 30.65 -28.78
N ARG A 1100 -6.19 31.16 -28.13
CA ARG A 1100 -7.32 31.86 -28.77
C ARG A 1100 -7.28 33.37 -28.58
N ASP A 1101 -6.40 33.88 -27.72
CA ASP A 1101 -6.36 35.30 -27.41
C ASP A 1101 -5.59 36.00 -28.53
N GLY A 1102 -6.22 36.96 -29.22
CA GLY A 1102 -5.60 37.71 -30.32
C GLY A 1102 -4.44 38.60 -29.86
N ASN A 1103 -4.54 39.16 -28.64
CA ASN A 1103 -3.54 40.06 -28.05
C ASN A 1103 -2.63 39.30 -27.08
N TRP A 1104 -1.32 39.37 -27.32
CA TRP A 1104 -0.30 38.80 -26.44
C TRP A 1104 0.25 39.87 -25.49
N ALA A 1105 -0.35 39.97 -24.30
CA ALA A 1105 0.26 40.68 -23.18
C ALA A 1105 0.96 39.67 -22.28
N CYS A 1106 2.30 39.73 -22.20
CA CYS A 1106 3.04 38.91 -21.24
C CYS A 1106 2.57 39.27 -19.81
N LYS A 1107 2.29 38.26 -18.98
CA LYS A 1107 2.32 38.49 -17.54
C LYS A 1107 3.79 38.78 -17.19
N GLN A 1108 4.05 39.95 -16.60
CA GLN A 1108 5.32 40.23 -15.93
C GLN A 1108 5.59 39.17 -14.86
#